data_AF-T1KP38-F1
#
_entry.id   AF-T1KP38-F1
#
_cell.length_a   1.000
_cell.length_b   1.000
_cell.length_c   1.000
_cell.angle_alpha   90.00
_cell.angle_beta   90.00
_cell.angle_gamma   90.00
#
_symmetry.space_group_name_H-M   'P 1'
#
loop_
_entity.id
_entity.type
_entity.pdbx_description
1 polymer ?
#
loop_
_entity_poly.entity_id
_entity_poly.type
_entity_poly.pdbx_seq_one_letter_code
_entity_poly.pdbx_strand_id
1 'polypeptide(L)'
;MLFSLLNERNKMLFILSNVVILLSTIKTASAADLVNLPLRIPSKSVNINATLSDSNGANKYFIQESISASGKNIAGKIVISGEKDSYNVYYTTAPNLNKNRLVIYGTNCLVFTFKNNWDETLHGIGRPVTNLVLLMGPSILYRLVHSSIVWKAVADKNIRGTMMKGATTEINGRLKITYYYKKHFDDDTGIKHPSRIEFSGYDPYSTSYSNNENLILDIYLQNENYYDQLANEVQPLPGIGCPYYLPTKRPSFPGMKTDYVHYTMYEYIKGSTTSRTFSEIHASRKFYLLRLKATLLGVTTEAIYDYNLGVSYLFEEGGGCRTLPADSNSPGISSYGYFNLKSLFLFDSSYEYLGKINLEHRSGFPVDAWETIRYDININGKKVDKAVITQYFVESHDSEIFYGYTLVSTTIAIYKLDSSKKTYTLTDEITRDYMNFEQAGSEDELHDIFSLKDCKYLTSDKTLTLAFKLQREDIFNSLTMSVSADTFKKMKKIQASTEFECLDKLSKSQDTINVVIYRPSDFSCGYLKDFDDLKEDTKIGDPCSIYHFPLHNLHRIDQEIPLDQIHNTFLKDVGKLYPLISEYNGKNFSAFSCISRTVQSYKLIDVIDKTKNQDNSAGNFQSRIKVDEKLKSNDQVTVIVPDAKTFADCYRTCHNSEQLECNTFSFCSNGDCRVSSLLTVDLYNTSHIEQDKSCSIHALNAINDYLEVPARKFKTQTSVAVDKDAYSCAEYCHASLDCFSFQWCDFQCSFGGFYTDAATEYDGECSVYHPKVSEKYQKTGNKIVSDVLYTEMNLNFDQCASLCHGWSDGDTGCKSFNYCPKSRTESSCSLTQFSVKSSNTKTIEGGDCSNYELKVESTGKKRKESSSIAQGTSGSGAFGIIMLFLFVGALLGFAAPFGYTKVKQMRNASTANESFTWTRQVNEGTENIN
;
A
#
# COMPACT_ATOMS: atom_id res chain seq x y z
N MET A 1 41.97 -94.14 27.47
CA MET A 1 42.07 -92.98 28.39
C MET A 1 41.72 -91.64 27.74
N LEU A 2 42.36 -91.19 26.64
CA LEU A 2 42.18 -89.82 26.09
C LEU A 2 40.73 -89.32 25.98
N PHE A 3 39.79 -90.13 25.50
CA PHE A 3 38.37 -89.73 25.35
C PHE A 3 37.66 -89.32 26.66
N SER A 4 38.06 -89.88 27.81
CA SER A 4 37.48 -89.52 29.11
C SER A 4 37.91 -88.11 29.54
N LEU A 5 39.20 -87.79 29.38
CA LEU A 5 39.74 -86.46 29.68
C LEU A 5 39.16 -85.37 28.78
N LEU A 6 38.87 -85.69 27.51
CA LEU A 6 38.24 -84.73 26.60
C LEU A 6 36.81 -84.39 27.02
N ASN A 7 36.04 -85.38 27.50
CA ASN A 7 34.65 -85.18 27.89
C ASN A 7 34.51 -84.36 29.18
N GLU A 8 35.34 -84.65 30.20
CA GLU A 8 35.37 -83.83 31.43
C GLU A 8 35.89 -82.41 31.16
N ARG A 9 36.87 -82.24 30.25
CA ARG A 9 37.33 -80.90 29.85
C ARG A 9 36.25 -80.10 29.13
N ASN A 10 35.42 -80.76 28.30
CA ASN A 10 34.28 -80.13 27.65
C ASN A 10 33.14 -79.81 28.63
N LYS A 11 32.86 -80.68 29.62
CA LYS A 11 31.95 -80.37 30.73
C LYS A 11 32.41 -79.16 31.53
N MET A 12 33.69 -79.12 31.92
CA MET A 12 34.29 -77.98 32.60
C MET A 12 34.16 -76.71 31.75
N LEU A 13 34.49 -76.75 30.45
CA LEU A 13 34.31 -75.61 29.55
C LEU A 13 32.84 -75.19 29.40
N PHE A 14 31.89 -76.12 29.37
CA PHE A 14 30.46 -75.80 29.27
C PHE A 14 29.92 -75.20 30.57
N ILE A 15 30.33 -75.71 31.73
CA ILE A 15 29.99 -75.15 33.04
C ILE A 15 30.66 -73.78 33.21
N LEU A 16 31.94 -73.64 32.88
CA LEU A 16 32.65 -72.35 32.95
C LEU A 16 32.03 -71.34 31.97
N SER A 17 31.62 -71.76 30.77
CA SER A 17 30.90 -70.90 29.83
C SER A 17 29.55 -70.45 30.38
N ASN A 18 28.73 -71.36 30.94
CA ASN A 18 27.45 -70.99 31.56
C ASN A 18 27.64 -70.10 32.80
N VAL A 19 28.68 -70.33 33.62
CA VAL A 19 29.01 -69.49 34.78
C VAL A 19 29.56 -68.13 34.35
N VAL A 20 30.38 -68.05 33.30
CA VAL A 20 30.85 -66.78 32.72
C VAL A 20 29.71 -66.03 32.05
N ILE A 21 28.76 -66.72 31.41
CA ILE A 21 27.54 -66.11 30.88
C ILE A 21 26.71 -65.53 32.04
N LEU A 22 26.43 -66.30 33.10
CA LEU A 22 25.74 -65.82 34.31
C LEU A 22 26.46 -64.63 34.98
N LEU A 23 27.78 -64.69 35.13
CA LEU A 23 28.56 -63.59 35.72
C LEU A 23 28.63 -62.37 34.80
N SER A 24 28.60 -62.55 33.48
CA SER A 24 28.55 -61.45 32.51
C SER A 24 27.17 -60.79 32.41
N THR A 25 26.08 -61.53 32.70
CA THR A 25 24.74 -60.96 32.85
C THR A 25 24.55 -60.31 34.23
N ILE A 26 25.30 -60.73 35.25
CA ILE A 26 25.45 -59.97 36.53
C ILE A 26 26.49 -58.85 36.37
N LYS A 27 26.42 -58.09 35.27
CA LYS A 27 26.74 -56.66 35.36
C LYS A 27 25.63 -56.00 36.15
N THR A 28 25.86 -55.73 37.43
CA THR A 28 25.05 -54.79 38.21
C THR A 28 25.17 -53.41 37.58
N ALA A 29 24.30 -53.12 36.62
CA ALA A 29 24.21 -51.85 35.92
C ALA A 29 23.59 -50.80 36.85
N SER A 30 24.37 -50.36 37.85
CA SER A 30 24.08 -49.14 38.59
C SER A 30 23.91 -48.02 37.56
N ALA A 31 22.72 -47.46 37.47
CA ALA A 31 22.48 -46.33 36.58
C ALA A 31 23.42 -45.19 36.99
N ALA A 32 24.28 -44.79 36.05
CA ALA A 32 25.29 -43.76 36.30
C ALA A 32 24.64 -42.38 36.55
N ASP A 33 23.42 -42.18 36.06
CA ASP A 33 22.69 -40.91 36.05
C ASP A 33 21.18 -41.17 36.04
N LEU A 34 20.41 -40.34 36.74
CA LEU A 34 18.94 -40.31 36.67
C LEU A 34 18.43 -39.62 35.39
N VAL A 35 19.18 -38.64 34.86
CA VAL A 35 18.81 -37.85 33.68
C VAL A 35 19.05 -38.62 32.37
N ASN A 36 20.12 -39.42 32.29
CA ASN A 36 20.38 -40.29 31.13
C ASN A 36 19.47 -41.52 31.06
N LEU A 37 18.67 -41.84 32.10
CA LEU A 37 17.75 -42.96 32.02
C LEU A 37 16.64 -42.70 30.97
N PRO A 38 16.37 -43.68 30.09
CA PRO A 38 15.36 -43.53 29.06
C PRO A 38 13.97 -43.45 29.70
N LEU A 39 13.25 -42.37 29.45
CA LEU A 39 11.83 -42.32 29.74
C LEU A 39 11.08 -43.23 28.77
N ARG A 40 10.26 -44.13 29.31
CA ARG A 40 9.33 -44.99 28.56
C ARG A 40 8.04 -45.09 29.35
N ILE A 41 6.93 -44.61 28.81
CA ILE A 41 5.60 -44.74 29.42
C ILE A 41 4.87 -45.97 28.84
N PRO A 42 3.96 -46.62 29.59
CA PRO A 42 3.22 -47.81 29.12
C PRO A 42 2.06 -47.46 28.17
N SER A 43 1.69 -46.18 28.08
CA SER A 43 0.50 -45.66 27.40
C SER A 43 0.88 -44.63 26.32
N LYS A 44 -0.10 -44.00 25.66
CA LYS A 44 0.17 -42.88 24.73
C LYS A 44 0.18 -41.51 25.41
N SER A 45 -0.51 -41.35 26.53
CA SER A 45 -0.34 -40.20 27.40
C SER A 45 -0.48 -40.57 28.88
N VAL A 46 0.11 -39.76 29.75
CA VAL A 46 -0.03 -39.86 31.21
C VAL A 46 -0.19 -38.49 31.82
N ASN A 47 -1.07 -38.35 32.81
CA ASN A 47 -1.07 -37.22 33.74
C ASN A 47 -0.78 -37.70 35.17
N ILE A 48 0.21 -37.12 35.84
CA ILE A 48 0.63 -37.48 37.20
C ILE A 48 0.48 -36.25 38.13
N ASN A 49 -0.32 -36.39 39.19
CA ASN A 49 -0.40 -35.37 40.26
C ASN A 49 0.31 -35.88 41.51
N ALA A 50 1.29 -35.10 41.98
CA ALA A 50 2.12 -35.40 43.13
C ALA A 50 2.40 -34.16 44.00
N THR A 51 2.87 -34.38 45.23
CA THR A 51 3.39 -33.32 46.09
C THR A 51 4.79 -33.72 46.54
N LEU A 52 5.80 -32.90 46.19
CA LEU A 52 7.14 -33.01 46.74
C LEU A 52 7.22 -32.21 48.04
N SER A 53 7.82 -32.80 49.06
CA SER A 53 8.04 -32.15 50.37
C SER A 53 9.37 -32.57 50.97
N ASP A 54 9.96 -31.74 51.84
CA ASP A 54 11.08 -32.20 52.67
C ASP A 54 10.60 -33.05 53.86
N SER A 55 11.52 -33.80 54.49
CA SER A 55 11.21 -34.73 55.59
C SER A 55 10.46 -34.11 56.77
N ASN A 56 10.52 -32.79 56.91
CA ASN A 56 9.92 -32.03 58.00
C ASN A 56 8.57 -31.40 57.58
N GLY A 57 8.17 -31.52 56.31
CA GLY A 57 6.95 -30.95 55.74
C GLY A 57 6.95 -29.43 55.67
N ALA A 58 8.12 -28.79 55.79
CA ALA A 58 8.29 -27.34 55.89
C ALA A 58 8.30 -26.67 54.50
N ASN A 59 8.90 -27.33 53.52
CA ASN A 59 8.81 -26.93 52.10
C ASN A 59 7.91 -27.92 51.36
N LYS A 60 7.00 -27.41 50.53
CA LYS A 60 6.04 -28.19 49.74
C LYS A 60 5.90 -27.61 48.34
N TYR A 61 5.89 -28.48 47.34
CA TYR A 61 5.65 -28.15 45.94
C TYR A 61 4.60 -29.12 45.39
N PHE A 62 3.47 -28.57 44.94
CA PHE A 62 2.47 -29.32 44.18
C PHE A 62 2.95 -29.44 42.74
N ILE A 63 2.86 -30.64 42.17
CA ILE A 63 3.39 -30.97 40.85
C ILE A 63 2.31 -31.68 40.05
N GLN A 64 2.04 -31.17 38.84
CA GLN A 64 1.28 -31.86 37.81
C GLN A 64 2.19 -32.08 36.59
N GLU A 65 2.33 -33.33 36.15
CA GLU A 65 3.12 -33.68 34.96
C GLU A 65 2.23 -34.31 33.89
N SER A 66 1.99 -33.57 32.79
CA SER A 66 1.38 -34.08 31.56
C SER A 66 2.47 -34.62 30.63
N ILE A 67 2.26 -35.82 30.09
CA ILE A 67 3.22 -36.54 29.22
C ILE A 67 2.49 -37.05 27.97
N SER A 68 3.07 -36.84 26.79
CA SER A 68 2.53 -37.29 25.49
C SER A 68 3.57 -38.13 24.73
N ALA A 69 3.12 -39.20 24.07
CA ALA A 69 3.96 -40.15 23.32
C ALA A 69 3.33 -40.57 21.98
N SER A 70 2.46 -39.73 21.39
CA SER A 70 1.95 -39.89 20.02
C SER A 70 3.03 -39.84 18.92
N GLY A 71 4.17 -39.20 19.17
CA GLY A 71 5.27 -39.05 18.22
C GLY A 71 6.40 -40.08 18.37
N LYS A 72 7.46 -39.94 17.55
CA LYS A 72 8.70 -40.73 17.67
C LYS A 72 9.48 -40.47 18.97
N ASN A 73 9.19 -39.34 19.64
CA ASN A 73 9.81 -38.90 20.88
C ASN A 73 8.69 -38.60 21.88
N ILE A 74 8.94 -38.82 23.17
CA ILE A 74 8.06 -38.39 24.25
C ILE A 74 8.27 -36.88 24.46
N ALA A 75 7.20 -36.15 24.76
CA ALA A 75 7.24 -34.76 25.22
C ALA A 75 6.44 -34.63 26.51
N GLY A 76 6.82 -33.68 27.38
CA GLY A 76 6.15 -33.50 28.66
C GLY A 76 6.28 -32.09 29.23
N LYS A 77 5.31 -31.74 30.08
CA LYS A 77 5.16 -30.47 30.77
C LYS A 77 4.94 -30.74 32.25
N ILE A 78 5.83 -30.22 33.09
CA ILE A 78 5.75 -30.27 34.54
C ILE A 78 5.32 -28.87 35.01
N VAL A 79 4.12 -28.76 35.58
CA VAL A 79 3.64 -27.57 36.28
C VAL A 79 3.98 -27.74 37.76
N ILE A 80 4.69 -26.76 38.33
CA ILE A 80 5.20 -26.80 39.70
C ILE A 80 4.70 -25.55 40.43
N SER A 81 4.07 -25.72 41.60
CA SER A 81 3.55 -24.62 42.42
C SER A 81 3.98 -24.78 43.89
N GLY A 82 4.79 -23.85 44.39
CA GLY A 82 5.10 -23.69 45.82
C GLY A 82 4.29 -22.55 46.44
N GLU A 83 4.62 -22.16 47.69
CA GLU A 83 3.93 -21.08 48.40
C GLU A 83 4.17 -19.67 47.83
N LYS A 84 5.28 -19.48 47.11
CA LYS A 84 5.75 -18.16 46.62
C LYS A 84 6.04 -18.12 45.12
N ASP A 85 6.25 -19.29 44.52
CA ASP A 85 6.88 -19.45 43.21
C ASP A 85 6.17 -20.54 42.40
N SER A 86 6.01 -20.32 41.11
CA SER A 86 5.48 -21.33 40.18
C SER A 86 6.23 -21.37 38.86
N TYR A 87 6.35 -22.56 38.29
CA TYR A 87 7.20 -22.87 37.14
C TYR A 87 6.46 -23.78 36.17
N ASN A 88 6.69 -23.57 34.87
CA ASN A 88 6.36 -24.57 33.85
C ASN A 88 7.67 -25.07 33.25
N VAL A 89 7.93 -26.38 33.35
CA VAL A 89 9.15 -27.03 32.85
C VAL A 89 8.80 -27.98 31.72
N TYR A 90 9.30 -27.71 30.52
CA TYR A 90 9.03 -28.52 29.32
C TYR A 90 10.25 -29.35 28.92
N TYR A 91 10.02 -30.55 28.41
CA TYR A 91 11.07 -31.46 27.95
C TYR A 91 10.62 -32.31 26.76
N THR A 92 11.59 -32.86 26.02
CA THR A 92 11.35 -33.96 25.07
C THR A 92 12.52 -34.94 25.05
N THR A 93 12.25 -36.22 24.82
CA THR A 93 13.27 -37.28 24.73
C THR A 93 13.97 -37.34 23.37
N ALA A 94 13.80 -36.34 22.50
CA ALA A 94 14.52 -36.31 21.22
C ALA A 94 16.05 -36.37 21.44
N PRO A 95 16.83 -37.07 20.59
CA PRO A 95 18.24 -37.42 20.90
C PRO A 95 19.13 -36.25 21.31
N ASN A 96 18.94 -35.09 20.68
CA ASN A 96 19.75 -33.88 20.94
C ASN A 96 19.14 -32.96 22.02
N LEU A 97 17.97 -33.30 22.59
CA LEU A 97 17.18 -32.44 23.49
C LEU A 97 16.78 -33.10 24.83
N ASN A 98 16.97 -34.42 25.01
CA ASN A 98 16.63 -35.14 26.25
C ASN A 98 17.29 -34.55 27.53
N LYS A 99 18.47 -33.94 27.36
CA LYS A 99 19.24 -33.26 28.41
C LYS A 99 18.83 -31.79 28.64
N ASN A 100 17.86 -31.26 27.90
CA ASN A 100 17.45 -29.85 28.00
C ASN A 100 16.11 -29.72 28.72
N ARG A 101 15.91 -28.61 29.43
CA ARG A 101 14.61 -28.19 29.99
C ARG A 101 14.34 -26.76 29.59
N LEU A 102 13.17 -26.48 29.04
CA LEU A 102 12.69 -25.12 28.85
C LEU A 102 11.89 -24.73 30.10
N VAL A 103 12.38 -23.76 30.86
CA VAL A 103 11.83 -23.35 32.14
C VAL A 103 11.22 -21.96 32.00
N ILE A 104 9.93 -21.85 32.33
CA ILE A 104 9.18 -20.59 32.36
C ILE A 104 8.83 -20.26 33.81
N TYR A 105 9.20 -19.05 34.25
CA TYR A 105 8.93 -18.49 35.57
C TYR A 105 8.57 -17.00 35.45
N GLY A 106 7.34 -16.64 35.86
CA GLY A 106 6.80 -15.31 35.60
C GLY A 106 6.81 -14.96 34.11
N THR A 107 7.45 -13.86 33.74
CA THR A 107 7.65 -13.42 32.34
C THR A 107 9.00 -13.86 31.74
N ASN A 108 9.79 -14.68 32.45
CA ASN A 108 11.09 -15.16 31.99
C ASN A 108 10.96 -16.57 31.39
N CYS A 109 11.74 -16.84 30.33
CA CYS A 109 11.89 -18.16 29.75
C CYS A 109 13.37 -18.47 29.49
N LEU A 110 13.86 -19.58 30.04
CA LEU A 110 15.27 -19.99 30.02
C LEU A 110 15.41 -21.46 29.59
N VAL A 111 16.55 -21.83 29.01
CA VAL A 111 16.89 -23.22 28.70
C VAL A 111 17.99 -23.69 29.65
N PHE A 112 17.69 -24.70 30.46
CA PHE A 112 18.67 -25.38 31.31
C PHE A 112 19.21 -26.60 30.55
N THR A 113 20.53 -26.81 30.56
CA THR A 113 21.24 -27.86 29.84
C THR A 113 22.01 -28.77 30.81
N PHE A 114 21.59 -30.03 30.91
CA PHE A 114 22.33 -31.02 31.69
C PHE A 114 23.57 -31.51 30.94
N LYS A 115 24.75 -31.40 31.55
CA LYS A 115 26.00 -32.00 31.05
C LYS A 115 26.50 -33.06 32.02
N ASN A 116 27.11 -32.60 33.10
CA ASN A 116 27.43 -33.38 34.30
C ASN A 116 26.44 -33.01 35.42
N ASN A 117 26.19 -31.72 35.65
CA ASN A 117 25.01 -31.24 36.36
C ASN A 117 24.16 -30.39 35.39
N TRP A 118 23.02 -29.89 35.85
CA TRP A 118 22.36 -28.73 35.26
C TRP A 118 23.29 -27.51 35.37
N ASP A 119 23.25 -26.64 34.37
CA ASP A 119 23.92 -25.35 34.34
C ASP A 119 23.23 -24.31 35.25
N GLU A 120 21.92 -24.42 35.41
CA GLU A 120 21.07 -23.51 36.19
C GLU A 120 20.17 -24.25 37.19
N THR A 121 19.66 -23.51 38.18
CA THR A 121 18.67 -23.98 39.17
C THR A 121 17.36 -23.21 39.08
N LEU A 122 16.24 -23.85 39.40
CA LEU A 122 14.95 -23.15 39.55
C LEU A 122 15.08 -22.00 40.56
N HIS A 123 14.54 -20.83 40.23
CA HIS A 123 14.71 -19.61 41.05
C HIS A 123 14.24 -19.84 42.50
N GLY A 124 15.09 -19.54 43.49
CA GLY A 124 14.79 -19.81 44.90
C GLY A 124 15.00 -21.27 45.37
N ILE A 125 15.23 -22.23 44.47
CA ILE A 125 15.50 -23.64 44.82
C ILE A 125 17.01 -23.90 44.98
N GLY A 126 17.59 -23.39 46.07
CA GLY A 126 19.02 -23.58 46.40
C GLY A 126 19.42 -24.99 46.88
N ARG A 127 18.57 -26.00 46.69
CA ARG A 127 18.75 -27.39 47.16
C ARG A 127 18.95 -28.35 45.96
N PRO A 128 20.15 -28.93 45.75
CA PRO A 128 20.46 -29.72 44.56
C PRO A 128 19.53 -30.91 44.28
N VAL A 129 19.20 -31.74 45.28
CA VAL A 129 18.32 -32.92 45.08
C VAL A 129 16.89 -32.46 44.83
N THR A 130 16.43 -31.43 45.56
CA THR A 130 15.12 -30.80 45.32
C THR A 130 15.02 -30.28 43.88
N ASN A 131 16.04 -29.53 43.40
CA ASN A 131 16.09 -29.02 42.03
C ASN A 131 16.10 -30.16 40.98
N LEU A 132 16.90 -31.22 41.21
CA LEU A 132 16.96 -32.40 40.34
C LEU A 132 15.61 -33.10 40.22
N VAL A 133 14.90 -33.33 41.34
CA VAL A 133 13.58 -33.99 41.33
C VAL A 133 12.53 -33.11 40.65
N LEU A 134 12.54 -31.80 40.91
CA LEU A 134 11.61 -30.84 40.28
C LEU A 134 11.81 -30.73 38.75
N LEU A 135 13.06 -30.67 38.27
CA LEU A 135 13.37 -30.61 36.82
C LEU A 135 13.16 -31.94 36.08
N MET A 136 12.98 -33.05 36.81
CA MET A 136 12.79 -34.39 36.25
C MET A 136 11.34 -34.90 36.32
N GLY A 137 10.54 -34.39 37.27
CA GLY A 137 9.13 -34.71 37.43
C GLY A 137 8.86 -36.10 38.05
N PRO A 138 7.62 -36.37 38.48
CA PRO A 138 7.18 -37.71 38.89
C PRO A 138 7.49 -38.84 37.88
N SER A 139 7.66 -38.54 36.59
CA SER A 139 8.07 -39.48 35.53
C SER A 139 9.45 -40.12 35.73
N ILE A 140 10.22 -39.69 36.74
CA ILE A 140 11.26 -40.49 37.39
C ILE A 140 10.81 -41.95 37.57
N LEU A 141 9.55 -42.20 37.92
CA LEU A 141 9.03 -43.54 38.13
C LEU A 141 9.18 -44.43 36.89
N TYR A 142 8.82 -43.90 35.71
CA TYR A 142 8.90 -44.60 34.43
C TYR A 142 10.34 -44.77 33.91
N ARG A 143 11.25 -43.87 34.27
CA ARG A 143 12.69 -43.96 33.94
C ARG A 143 13.37 -45.11 34.69
N LEU A 144 13.04 -45.26 35.98
CA LEU A 144 13.62 -46.29 36.84
C LEU A 144 13.03 -47.69 36.56
N VAL A 145 11.71 -47.79 36.34
CA VAL A 145 11.02 -49.04 35.96
C VAL A 145 11.64 -49.73 34.73
N HIS A 146 12.04 -48.96 33.71
CA HIS A 146 12.53 -49.50 32.44
C HIS A 146 14.05 -49.61 32.34
N SER A 147 14.74 -49.52 33.47
CA SER A 147 16.20 -49.60 33.58
C SER A 147 16.63 -50.92 34.24
N SER A 148 17.85 -51.39 33.95
CA SER A 148 18.41 -52.63 34.52
C SER A 148 18.88 -52.48 35.99
N ILE A 149 18.14 -51.70 36.77
CA ILE A 149 18.43 -51.39 38.17
C ILE A 149 17.89 -52.50 39.07
N VAL A 150 18.72 -52.92 40.04
CA VAL A 150 18.34 -53.91 41.04
C VAL A 150 17.60 -53.22 42.19
N TRP A 151 16.39 -53.70 42.49
CA TRP A 151 15.61 -53.31 43.65
C TRP A 151 15.84 -54.27 44.82
N LYS A 152 15.80 -53.75 46.05
CA LYS A 152 15.92 -54.52 47.30
C LYS A 152 14.69 -54.23 48.17
N ALA A 153 14.06 -55.26 48.73
CA ALA A 153 12.95 -55.07 49.65
C ALA A 153 13.39 -54.29 50.91
N VAL A 154 12.50 -53.46 51.45
CA VAL A 154 12.65 -52.81 52.76
C VAL A 154 11.38 -52.99 53.60
N ALA A 155 11.44 -52.66 54.88
CA ALA A 155 10.31 -52.83 55.79
C ALA A 155 9.03 -52.12 55.30
N ASP A 156 7.89 -52.82 55.41
CA ASP A 156 6.56 -52.29 55.16
C ASP A 156 6.30 -51.04 56.02
N LYS A 157 5.65 -50.02 55.44
CA LYS A 157 5.44 -48.71 56.06
C LYS A 157 3.97 -48.32 56.00
N ASN A 158 3.41 -47.80 57.10
CA ASN A 158 2.07 -47.23 57.09
C ASN A 158 2.14 -45.80 56.54
N ILE A 159 1.49 -45.56 55.39
CA ILE A 159 1.45 -44.27 54.69
C ILE A 159 -0.01 -43.95 54.41
N ARG A 160 -0.46 -42.75 54.84
CA ARG A 160 -1.85 -42.28 54.67
C ARG A 160 -2.90 -43.31 55.14
N GLY A 161 -2.61 -44.00 56.26
CA GLY A 161 -3.48 -45.03 56.86
C GLY A 161 -3.42 -46.41 56.19
N THR A 162 -2.67 -46.57 55.09
CA THR A 162 -2.52 -47.83 54.35
C THR A 162 -1.14 -48.44 54.60
N MET A 163 -1.09 -49.74 54.94
CA MET A 163 0.18 -50.47 54.98
C MET A 163 0.68 -50.74 53.55
N MET A 164 1.89 -50.28 53.25
CA MET A 164 2.53 -50.38 51.94
C MET A 164 3.79 -51.23 52.02
N LYS A 165 4.02 -52.06 51.00
CA LYS A 165 5.31 -52.71 50.75
C LYS A 165 6.35 -51.65 50.38
N GLY A 166 7.61 -51.89 50.73
CA GLY A 166 8.73 -51.01 50.38
C GLY A 166 9.78 -51.69 49.50
N ALA A 167 10.26 -51.00 48.47
CA ALA A 167 11.42 -51.40 47.67
C ALA A 167 12.40 -50.23 47.52
N THR A 168 13.71 -50.47 47.62
CA THR A 168 14.75 -49.44 47.55
C THR A 168 15.82 -49.75 46.51
N THR A 169 16.41 -48.72 45.95
CA THR A 169 17.58 -48.79 45.07
C THR A 169 18.43 -47.52 45.19
N GLU A 170 19.55 -47.45 44.45
CA GLU A 170 20.57 -46.43 44.63
C GLU A 170 21.20 -46.02 43.28
N ILE A 171 21.28 -44.71 43.06
CA ILE A 171 21.86 -44.08 41.86
C ILE A 171 23.25 -43.55 42.21
N ASN A 172 24.24 -43.94 41.40
CA ASN A 172 25.65 -43.53 41.51
C ASN A 172 26.29 -43.62 42.93
N GLY A 173 25.80 -44.52 43.79
CA GLY A 173 26.28 -44.66 45.18
C GLY A 173 26.11 -43.41 46.05
N ARG A 174 25.13 -42.55 45.72
CA ARG A 174 24.94 -41.21 46.30
C ARG A 174 23.50 -40.85 46.61
N LEU A 175 22.55 -41.27 45.76
CA LEU A 175 21.12 -40.98 45.91
C LEU A 175 20.34 -42.29 46.07
N LYS A 176 19.84 -42.53 47.28
CA LYS A 176 18.93 -43.65 47.58
C LYS A 176 17.50 -43.25 47.23
N ILE A 177 16.80 -44.15 46.55
CA ILE A 177 15.40 -43.97 46.11
C ILE A 177 14.59 -45.14 46.66
N THR A 178 13.48 -44.86 47.34
CA THR A 178 12.64 -45.87 47.99
C THR A 178 11.17 -45.70 47.58
N TYR A 179 10.59 -46.72 46.97
CA TYR A 179 9.19 -46.75 46.55
C TYR A 179 8.35 -47.46 47.59
N TYR A 180 7.16 -46.91 47.84
CA TYR A 180 6.13 -47.54 48.66
C TYR A 180 4.83 -47.71 47.88
N TYR A 181 4.31 -48.94 47.85
CA TYR A 181 3.17 -49.33 47.03
C TYR A 181 2.18 -50.23 47.80
N LYS A 182 0.94 -50.27 47.32
CA LYS A 182 -0.17 -50.97 48.00
C LYS A 182 0.10 -52.48 48.04
N LYS A 183 -0.07 -53.09 49.21
CA LYS A 183 0.31 -54.49 49.49
C LYS A 183 -0.42 -55.56 48.66
N HIS A 184 -1.51 -55.21 47.98
CA HIS A 184 -2.21 -56.10 47.05
C HIS A 184 -1.51 -56.27 45.69
N PHE A 185 -0.53 -55.44 45.36
CA PHE A 185 0.32 -55.67 44.20
C PHE A 185 1.45 -56.66 44.53
N ASP A 186 1.79 -57.49 43.55
CA ASP A 186 3.11 -58.10 43.45
C ASP A 186 4.19 -57.02 43.29
N ASP A 187 5.46 -57.40 43.37
CA ASP A 187 6.55 -56.44 43.47
C ASP A 187 6.85 -55.80 42.10
N ASP A 188 6.66 -56.52 40.99
CA ASP A 188 6.87 -56.03 39.62
C ASP A 188 5.78 -55.05 39.17
N THR A 189 4.52 -55.24 39.60
CA THR A 189 3.43 -54.29 39.40
C THR A 189 3.52 -53.14 40.40
N GLY A 190 3.90 -53.43 41.65
CA GLY A 190 4.01 -52.46 42.73
C GLY A 190 5.03 -51.37 42.47
N ILE A 191 6.21 -51.73 41.94
CA ILE A 191 7.26 -50.78 41.56
C ILE A 191 6.83 -49.87 40.39
N LYS A 192 5.84 -50.27 39.58
CA LYS A 192 5.29 -49.46 38.46
C LYS A 192 4.21 -48.46 38.89
N HIS A 193 3.58 -48.69 40.04
CA HIS A 193 2.52 -47.84 40.58
C HIS A 193 2.77 -47.44 42.04
N PRO A 194 3.92 -46.78 42.34
CA PRO A 194 4.25 -46.33 43.69
C PRO A 194 3.24 -45.27 44.15
N SER A 195 2.73 -45.42 45.37
CA SER A 195 1.91 -44.39 46.01
C SER A 195 2.78 -43.30 46.67
N ARG A 196 4.06 -43.59 46.94
CA ARG A 196 5.05 -42.63 47.42
C ARG A 196 6.44 -43.01 46.94
N ILE A 197 7.26 -42.01 46.66
CA ILE A 197 8.70 -42.12 46.43
C ILE A 197 9.43 -41.29 47.49
N GLU A 198 10.39 -41.88 48.20
CA GLU A 198 11.24 -41.21 49.17
C GLU A 198 12.69 -41.18 48.65
N PHE A 199 13.25 -39.98 48.51
CA PHE A 199 14.62 -39.73 48.08
C PHE A 199 15.48 -39.39 49.30
N SER A 200 16.68 -39.94 49.41
CA SER A 200 17.58 -39.72 50.54
C SER A 200 19.05 -39.74 50.10
N GLY A 201 19.84 -38.75 50.50
CA GLY A 201 21.27 -38.65 50.17
C GLY A 201 21.62 -37.37 49.42
N TYR A 202 22.58 -37.47 48.51
CA TYR A 202 23.19 -36.34 47.81
C TYR A 202 22.81 -36.32 46.33
N ASP A 203 22.90 -35.14 45.71
CA ASP A 203 22.91 -35.03 44.25
C ASP A 203 24.08 -35.88 43.70
N PRO A 204 23.81 -36.87 42.82
CA PRO A 204 24.84 -37.69 42.18
C PRO A 204 26.01 -36.92 41.59
N TYR A 205 25.79 -35.66 41.17
CA TYR A 205 26.76 -34.82 40.45
C TYR A 205 27.27 -33.61 41.21
N SER A 206 26.81 -33.37 42.44
CA SER A 206 27.41 -32.36 43.30
C SER A 206 28.87 -32.71 43.61
N THR A 207 29.77 -31.75 43.46
CA THR A 207 31.15 -31.85 43.95
C THR A 207 31.23 -31.71 45.48
N SER A 208 30.19 -31.15 46.11
CA SER A 208 30.08 -31.01 47.56
C SER A 208 29.19 -32.09 48.18
N TYR A 209 29.72 -32.76 49.21
CA TYR A 209 28.99 -33.63 50.12
C TYR A 209 28.29 -32.87 51.27
N SER A 210 28.12 -31.55 51.17
CA SER A 210 27.51 -30.73 52.24
C SER A 210 25.98 -30.87 52.35
N ASN A 211 25.31 -31.22 51.25
CA ASN A 211 23.85 -31.07 51.12
C ASN A 211 23.17 -32.45 51.07
N ASN A 212 23.04 -33.10 52.23
CA ASN A 212 22.22 -34.31 52.36
C ASN A 212 20.74 -33.90 52.44
N GLU A 213 19.92 -34.41 51.52
CA GLU A 213 18.49 -34.10 51.44
C GLU A 213 17.65 -35.37 51.67
N ASN A 214 16.51 -35.20 52.35
CA ASN A 214 15.49 -36.23 52.52
C ASN A 214 14.16 -35.66 52.02
N LEU A 215 13.67 -36.20 50.91
CA LEU A 215 12.48 -35.69 50.21
C LEU A 215 11.43 -36.77 50.06
N ILE A 216 10.17 -36.38 50.16
CA ILE A 216 9.00 -37.23 50.04
C ILE A 216 8.15 -36.71 48.89
N LEU A 217 8.03 -37.51 47.83
CA LEU A 217 7.11 -37.31 46.72
C LEU A 217 5.90 -38.24 46.91
N ASP A 218 4.82 -37.71 47.48
CA ASP A 218 3.54 -38.42 47.53
C ASP A 218 2.85 -38.32 46.16
N ILE A 219 2.46 -39.46 45.58
CA ILE A 219 1.65 -39.51 44.36
C ILE A 219 0.19 -39.63 44.76
N TYR A 220 -0.70 -38.92 44.07
CA TYR A 220 -2.14 -38.89 44.32
C TYR A 220 -2.95 -39.34 43.11
N LEU A 221 -2.48 -39.02 41.90
CA LEU A 221 -3.05 -39.46 40.64
C LEU A 221 -1.93 -39.91 39.70
N GLN A 222 -2.14 -41.03 39.03
CA GLN A 222 -1.37 -41.52 37.89
C GLN A 222 -2.41 -42.03 36.89
N ASN A 223 -2.79 -41.20 35.92
CA ASN A 223 -3.82 -41.51 34.94
C ASN A 223 -3.18 -41.78 33.59
N GLU A 224 -3.29 -43.01 33.09
CA GLU A 224 -2.63 -43.50 31.87
C GLU A 224 -3.68 -43.74 30.78
N ASN A 225 -3.51 -43.11 29.59
CA ASN A 225 -4.48 -43.20 28.50
C ASN A 225 -3.85 -43.78 27.20
N TYR A 226 -4.55 -44.73 26.58
CA TYR A 226 -4.19 -45.35 25.30
C TYR A 226 -4.39 -44.43 24.10
N TYR A 227 -5.19 -43.36 24.26
CA TYR A 227 -5.29 -42.25 23.32
C TYR A 227 -4.45 -41.08 23.84
N ASP A 228 -3.71 -40.41 22.96
CA ASP A 228 -2.96 -39.22 23.34
C ASP A 228 -3.88 -37.99 23.31
N GLN A 229 -4.38 -37.62 24.49
CA GLN A 229 -5.16 -36.40 24.70
C GLN A 229 -4.28 -35.20 25.09
N LEU A 230 -3.00 -35.42 25.40
CA LEU A 230 -2.11 -34.41 25.99
C LEU A 230 -1.08 -33.85 24.99
N ALA A 231 -1.02 -34.37 23.77
CA ALA A 231 -0.11 -33.95 22.69
C ALA A 231 -0.03 -32.42 22.49
N ASN A 232 -1.15 -31.72 22.68
CA ASN A 232 -1.23 -30.26 22.54
C ASN A 232 -1.02 -29.50 23.86
N GLU A 233 -1.22 -30.16 25.01
CA GLU A 233 -1.03 -29.56 26.34
C GLU A 233 0.46 -29.47 26.75
N VAL A 234 1.30 -30.37 26.22
CA VAL A 234 2.72 -30.48 26.57
C VAL A 234 3.63 -29.50 25.82
N GLN A 235 3.07 -28.61 24.98
CA GLN A 235 3.84 -27.59 24.27
C GLN A 235 4.04 -26.32 25.12
N PRO A 236 5.11 -25.53 24.87
CA PRO A 236 5.34 -24.25 25.55
C PRO A 236 4.17 -23.27 25.44
N LEU A 237 3.92 -22.50 26.51
CA LEU A 237 2.92 -21.44 26.50
C LEU A 237 3.36 -20.29 25.58
N PRO A 238 2.50 -19.84 24.65
CA PRO A 238 2.81 -18.74 23.74
C PRO A 238 2.77 -17.37 24.43
N GLY A 239 3.29 -16.36 23.74
CA GLY A 239 3.28 -14.95 24.13
C GLY A 239 4.40 -14.52 25.08
N ILE A 240 5.25 -15.43 25.56
CA ILE A 240 6.31 -15.12 26.53
C ILE A 240 7.65 -14.75 25.86
N GLY A 241 7.96 -15.35 24.71
CA GLY A 241 9.19 -15.14 23.97
C GLY A 241 10.38 -15.84 24.61
N CYS A 242 10.55 -17.13 24.31
CA CYS A 242 11.75 -17.89 24.66
C CYS A 242 12.87 -17.71 23.62
N PRO A 243 14.15 -17.72 24.04
CA PRO A 243 15.29 -17.62 23.11
C PRO A 243 15.49 -18.89 22.26
N TYR A 244 14.90 -20.01 22.66
CA TYR A 244 14.97 -21.30 21.98
C TYR A 244 13.82 -22.19 22.48
N TYR A 245 13.23 -22.99 21.60
CA TYR A 245 12.17 -23.95 21.94
C TYR A 245 12.65 -25.40 21.72
N LEU A 246 11.91 -26.38 22.26
CA LEU A 246 12.24 -27.81 22.18
C LEU A 246 11.37 -28.64 21.19
N PRO A 247 11.03 -28.16 19.97
CA PRO A 247 10.10 -28.87 19.10
C PRO A 247 10.69 -30.18 18.56
N THR A 248 9.86 -31.23 18.54
CA THR A 248 10.24 -32.59 18.10
C THR A 248 10.31 -32.75 16.58
N LYS A 249 9.63 -31.88 15.83
CA LYS A 249 9.66 -31.71 14.38
C LYS A 249 9.65 -30.21 14.12
N ARG A 250 10.49 -29.71 13.21
CA ARG A 250 10.51 -28.29 12.81
C ARG A 250 9.97 -28.14 11.38
N PRO A 251 8.64 -27.94 11.18
CA PRO A 251 8.14 -27.43 9.92
C PRO A 251 8.72 -26.03 9.66
N SER A 252 9.01 -25.73 8.39
CA SER A 252 9.35 -24.37 7.96
C SER A 252 8.17 -23.43 8.21
N PHE A 253 8.44 -22.19 8.63
CA PHE A 253 7.41 -21.16 8.73
C PHE A 253 6.66 -21.00 7.38
N PRO A 254 5.32 -20.91 7.34
CA PRO A 254 4.57 -20.90 6.09
C PRO A 254 4.92 -19.71 5.18
N GLY A 255 5.47 -20.00 4.01
CA GLY A 255 5.77 -18.98 3.01
C GLY A 255 4.50 -18.48 2.31
N MET A 256 4.37 -17.17 2.16
CA MET A 256 3.34 -16.54 1.32
C MET A 256 3.64 -16.78 -0.17
N LYS A 257 2.62 -17.16 -0.95
CA LYS A 257 2.69 -17.53 -2.38
C LYS A 257 2.28 -16.41 -3.34
N THR A 258 1.41 -15.51 -2.89
CA THR A 258 0.65 -14.58 -3.74
C THR A 258 1.15 -13.13 -3.62
N ASP A 259 0.99 -12.37 -4.70
CA ASP A 259 1.21 -10.92 -4.74
C ASP A 259 -0.10 -10.10 -4.57
N TYR A 260 -1.23 -10.75 -4.25
CA TYR A 260 -2.44 -10.10 -3.71
C TYR A 260 -3.11 -10.96 -2.63
N VAL A 261 -3.72 -10.31 -1.62
CA VAL A 261 -4.65 -10.94 -0.67
C VAL A 261 -5.92 -10.11 -0.50
N HIS A 262 -7.08 -10.79 -0.45
CA HIS A 262 -8.28 -10.29 0.23
C HIS A 262 -8.45 -11.08 1.53
N TYR A 263 -8.76 -10.40 2.63
CA TYR A 263 -9.17 -11.05 3.89
C TYR A 263 -9.98 -10.12 4.79
N THR A 264 -10.74 -10.75 5.69
CA THR A 264 -11.38 -10.07 6.82
C THR A 264 -10.68 -10.41 8.13
N MET A 265 -10.72 -9.49 9.09
CA MET A 265 -9.99 -9.58 10.36
C MET A 265 -10.83 -9.00 11.50
N TYR A 266 -10.77 -9.65 12.66
CA TYR A 266 -11.18 -9.06 13.93
C TYR A 266 -9.94 -8.81 14.79
N GLU A 267 -9.62 -7.54 15.05
CA GLU A 267 -8.64 -7.18 16.08
C GLU A 267 -9.37 -6.94 17.42
N TYR A 268 -8.81 -7.41 18.52
CA TYR A 268 -9.28 -7.09 19.87
C TYR A 268 -8.13 -6.97 20.87
N ILE A 269 -8.29 -6.10 21.87
CA ILE A 269 -7.29 -5.85 22.93
C ILE A 269 -7.82 -6.41 24.26
N LYS A 270 -7.04 -7.29 24.87
CA LYS A 270 -7.40 -8.00 26.10
C LYS A 270 -7.74 -7.05 27.25
N GLY A 271 -8.88 -7.29 27.89
CA GLY A 271 -9.40 -6.44 28.98
C GLY A 271 -10.18 -5.19 28.53
N SER A 272 -10.22 -4.85 27.23
CA SER A 272 -11.02 -3.74 26.72
C SER A 272 -12.32 -4.20 26.08
N THR A 273 -13.45 -3.72 26.62
CA THR A 273 -14.80 -3.99 26.11
C THR A 273 -15.20 -3.16 24.88
N THR A 274 -14.34 -2.21 24.46
CA THR A 274 -14.61 -1.28 23.35
C THR A 274 -13.64 -1.42 22.18
N SER A 275 -12.72 -2.39 22.23
CA SER A 275 -11.58 -2.52 21.31
C SER A 275 -11.77 -3.46 20.12
N ARG A 276 -12.96 -4.02 19.91
CA ARG A 276 -13.18 -4.95 18.78
C ARG A 276 -13.33 -4.17 17.48
N THR A 277 -12.26 -4.10 16.72
CA THR A 277 -12.23 -3.57 15.35
C THR A 277 -12.54 -4.72 14.38
N PHE A 278 -13.53 -4.56 13.51
CA PHE A 278 -13.64 -5.36 12.30
C PHE A 278 -12.87 -4.68 11.17
N SER A 279 -12.24 -5.43 10.29
CA SER A 279 -11.60 -4.89 9.10
C SER A 279 -11.72 -5.83 7.91
N GLU A 280 -11.88 -5.24 6.74
CA GLU A 280 -11.88 -5.85 5.41
C GLU A 280 -10.69 -5.23 4.64
N ILE A 281 -9.82 -6.08 4.12
CA ILE A 281 -8.50 -5.70 3.59
C ILE A 281 -8.31 -6.32 2.20
N HIS A 282 -8.12 -5.46 1.20
CA HIS A 282 -7.62 -5.84 -0.13
C HIS A 282 -6.22 -5.25 -0.31
N ALA A 283 -5.23 -6.07 -0.68
CA ALA A 283 -3.85 -5.61 -0.72
C ALA A 283 -3.06 -6.26 -1.86
N SER A 284 -2.44 -5.45 -2.73
CA SER A 284 -1.62 -5.90 -3.86
C SER A 284 -0.16 -5.49 -3.70
N ARG A 285 0.74 -6.47 -3.64
CA ARG A 285 2.19 -6.29 -3.76
C ARG A 285 2.61 -5.96 -5.19
N LYS A 286 1.91 -6.49 -6.20
CA LYS A 286 2.20 -6.23 -7.62
C LYS A 286 2.06 -4.74 -7.94
N PHE A 287 1.03 -4.10 -7.39
CA PHE A 287 0.70 -2.69 -7.65
C PHE A 287 1.05 -1.75 -6.49
N TYR A 288 1.53 -2.26 -5.36
CA TYR A 288 1.78 -1.49 -4.13
C TYR A 288 0.54 -0.72 -3.61
N LEU A 289 -0.64 -1.35 -3.69
CA LEU A 289 -1.93 -0.79 -3.29
C LEU A 289 -2.55 -1.52 -2.08
N LEU A 290 -3.29 -0.80 -1.26
CA LEU A 290 -4.03 -1.33 -0.11
C LEU A 290 -5.36 -0.59 0.08
N ARG A 291 -6.50 -1.30 0.03
CA ARG A 291 -7.82 -0.80 0.46
C ARG A 291 -8.12 -1.40 1.83
N LEU A 292 -8.27 -0.53 2.83
CA LEU A 292 -8.56 -0.89 4.21
C LEU A 292 -9.90 -0.25 4.60
N LYS A 293 -10.89 -1.09 4.87
CA LYS A 293 -12.19 -0.70 5.42
C LYS A 293 -12.27 -1.24 6.85
N ALA A 294 -12.40 -0.36 7.84
CA ALA A 294 -12.36 -0.74 9.25
C ALA A 294 -13.57 -0.16 10.01
N THR A 295 -14.24 -1.01 10.79
CA THR A 295 -15.38 -0.62 11.64
C THR A 295 -15.03 -0.79 13.11
N LEU A 296 -15.10 0.30 13.88
CA LEU A 296 -14.86 0.34 15.31
C LEU A 296 -16.03 1.06 16.00
N LEU A 297 -16.67 0.39 16.97
CA LEU A 297 -17.82 0.92 17.72
C LEU A 297 -19.00 1.41 16.83
N GLY A 298 -19.13 0.87 15.61
CA GLY A 298 -20.14 1.25 14.62
C GLY A 298 -19.73 2.39 13.69
N VAL A 299 -18.64 3.10 13.97
CA VAL A 299 -18.03 4.04 13.03
C VAL A 299 -17.20 3.25 12.03
N THR A 300 -17.44 3.46 10.73
CA THR A 300 -16.64 2.85 9.66
C THR A 300 -15.75 3.90 9.02
N THR A 301 -14.46 3.61 8.92
CA THR A 301 -13.47 4.37 8.15
C THR A 301 -12.99 3.53 6.99
N GLU A 302 -12.80 4.13 5.82
CA GLU A 302 -12.32 3.44 4.64
C GLU A 302 -11.24 4.28 3.96
N ALA A 303 -10.16 3.64 3.54
CA ALA A 303 -9.03 4.30 2.89
C ALA A 303 -8.37 3.41 1.84
N ILE A 304 -7.93 4.01 0.73
CA ILE A 304 -7.00 3.40 -0.22
C ILE A 304 -5.63 4.05 -0.04
N TYR A 305 -4.59 3.25 0.16
CA TYR A 305 -3.19 3.68 0.19
C TYR A 305 -2.53 3.30 -1.14
N ASP A 306 -1.90 4.27 -1.80
CA ASP A 306 -1.01 4.04 -2.93
C ASP A 306 0.44 4.31 -2.48
N TYR A 307 1.22 3.24 -2.42
CA TYR A 307 2.60 3.29 -1.97
C TYR A 307 3.63 3.51 -3.08
N ASN A 308 3.21 3.62 -4.35
CA ASN A 308 4.03 4.19 -5.42
C ASN A 308 4.01 5.73 -5.30
N LEU A 309 2.82 6.27 -5.08
CA LEU A 309 2.56 7.72 -5.00
C LEU A 309 2.86 8.31 -3.61
N GLY A 310 2.91 7.47 -2.57
CA GLY A 310 3.13 7.93 -1.19
C GLY A 310 1.93 8.69 -0.63
N VAL A 311 0.71 8.30 -1.02
CA VAL A 311 -0.54 8.94 -0.60
C VAL A 311 -1.57 7.93 -0.10
N SER A 312 -2.57 8.44 0.60
CA SER A 312 -3.77 7.72 1.01
C SER A 312 -5.01 8.58 0.77
N TYR A 313 -6.06 7.95 0.26
CA TYR A 313 -7.36 8.54 -0.03
C TYR A 313 -8.33 8.06 1.04
N LEU A 314 -8.65 8.93 2.00
CA LEU A 314 -9.62 8.67 3.05
C LEU A 314 -11.03 8.99 2.54
N PHE A 315 -11.94 8.02 2.60
CA PHE A 315 -13.33 8.17 2.17
C PHE A 315 -14.20 8.72 3.32
N GLU A 316 -15.08 9.65 3.00
CA GLU A 316 -15.97 10.34 3.94
C GLU A 316 -17.45 10.11 3.62
N GLU A 317 -18.31 10.22 4.65
CA GLU A 317 -19.76 10.06 4.49
C GLU A 317 -20.31 11.00 3.40
N GLY A 318 -21.22 10.47 2.57
CA GLY A 318 -21.76 11.17 1.40
C GLY A 318 -20.93 11.02 0.11
N GLY A 319 -19.71 10.45 0.16
CA GLY A 319 -18.81 10.29 -1.00
C GLY A 319 -17.80 11.44 -1.16
N GLY A 320 -17.49 12.14 -0.06
CA GLY A 320 -16.31 12.99 0.03
C GLY A 320 -15.04 12.13 0.09
N CYS A 321 -13.90 12.66 -0.34
CA CYS A 321 -12.60 12.02 -0.12
C CYS A 321 -11.53 13.07 0.21
N ARG A 322 -10.55 12.69 1.04
CA ARG A 322 -9.39 13.52 1.39
C ARG A 322 -8.10 12.78 1.09
N THR A 323 -7.21 13.42 0.36
CA THR A 323 -5.85 12.92 0.13
C THR A 323 -4.94 13.33 1.30
N LEU A 324 -4.25 12.35 1.88
CA LEU A 324 -3.28 12.50 2.97
C LEU A 324 -1.97 11.82 2.56
N PRO A 325 -0.78 12.28 3.00
CA PRO A 325 0.47 11.59 2.73
C PRO A 325 0.46 10.21 3.41
N ALA A 326 0.92 9.18 2.71
CA ALA A 326 1.29 7.90 3.32
C ALA A 326 2.70 8.03 3.92
N ASP A 327 2.87 7.52 5.13
CA ASP A 327 4.07 7.69 5.94
C ASP A 327 4.64 6.34 6.42
N SER A 328 5.71 6.37 7.22
CA SER A 328 6.33 5.17 7.80
C SER A 328 5.47 4.45 8.86
N ASN A 329 4.31 4.99 9.22
CA ASN A 329 3.33 4.36 10.12
C ASN A 329 2.16 3.72 9.35
N SER A 330 2.10 3.89 8.03
CA SER A 330 0.99 3.44 7.19
C SER A 330 0.97 1.91 7.02
N PRO A 331 -0.21 1.27 6.87
CA PRO A 331 -0.33 -0.17 7.15
C PRO A 331 0.37 -1.05 6.12
N GLY A 332 1.31 -1.88 6.58
CA GLY A 332 2.09 -2.76 5.70
C GLY A 332 3.37 -2.15 5.14
N ILE A 333 3.76 -0.95 5.59
CA ILE A 333 5.15 -0.47 5.43
C ILE A 333 6.07 -1.36 6.27
N SER A 334 7.12 -1.88 5.63
CA SER A 334 8.17 -2.66 6.28
C SER A 334 9.17 -1.76 7.03
N SER A 335 10.03 -2.36 7.86
CA SER A 335 11.13 -1.66 8.54
C SER A 335 12.16 -1.00 7.61
N TYR A 336 12.07 -1.26 6.29
CA TYR A 336 12.90 -0.66 5.24
C TYR A 336 12.20 0.50 4.50
N GLY A 337 11.00 0.90 4.93
CA GLY A 337 10.27 2.05 4.39
C GLY A 337 9.43 1.77 3.13
N TYR A 338 9.44 0.54 2.60
CA TYR A 338 8.61 0.13 1.46
C TYR A 338 7.47 -0.82 1.85
N PHE A 339 6.37 -0.79 1.10
CA PHE A 339 5.20 -1.64 1.33
C PHE A 339 5.45 -3.12 1.01
N ASN A 340 4.94 -4.02 1.85
CA ASN A 340 5.08 -5.46 1.68
C ASN A 340 3.91 -6.19 2.36
N LEU A 341 3.25 -7.12 1.65
CA LEU A 341 2.17 -7.94 2.23
C LEU A 341 2.60 -8.71 3.47
N LYS A 342 3.87 -9.12 3.57
CA LYS A 342 4.42 -9.77 4.77
C LYS A 342 4.33 -8.87 6.01
N SER A 343 4.46 -7.55 5.84
CA SER A 343 4.40 -6.58 6.94
C SER A 343 2.99 -6.42 7.50
N LEU A 344 1.93 -6.60 6.70
CA LEU A 344 0.53 -6.61 7.17
C LEU A 344 0.28 -7.73 8.21
N PHE A 345 0.91 -8.90 8.02
CA PHE A 345 0.84 -10.04 8.93
C PHE A 345 1.99 -10.11 9.95
N LEU A 346 2.89 -9.12 9.96
CA LEU A 346 4.09 -9.06 10.82
C LEU A 346 5.12 -10.20 10.55
N PHE A 347 5.21 -10.68 9.31
CA PHE A 347 6.09 -11.80 8.90
C PHE A 347 7.57 -11.39 8.65
N ASP A 348 7.96 -10.17 9.00
CA ASP A 348 9.31 -9.61 8.71
C ASP A 348 10.41 -10.04 9.71
N SER A 349 10.38 -11.29 10.20
CA SER A 349 11.39 -11.84 11.11
C SER A 349 11.47 -13.36 11.06
N SER A 350 12.54 -13.93 11.61
CA SER A 350 12.62 -15.36 11.90
C SER A 350 11.57 -15.74 12.95
N TYR A 351 10.87 -16.84 12.69
CA TYR A 351 9.81 -17.40 13.55
C TYR A 351 10.20 -18.82 13.98
N GLU A 352 10.28 -19.08 15.28
CA GLU A 352 10.56 -20.42 15.83
C GLU A 352 9.26 -21.18 16.05
N TYR A 353 9.24 -22.47 15.74
CA TYR A 353 8.06 -23.33 15.89
C TYR A 353 7.91 -23.82 17.35
N LEU A 354 6.74 -23.59 17.94
CA LEU A 354 6.40 -24.01 19.30
C LEU A 354 5.90 -25.45 19.35
N GLY A 355 4.99 -25.80 18.43
CA GLY A 355 4.26 -27.06 18.44
C GLY A 355 2.82 -26.90 17.93
N LYS A 356 2.04 -27.98 18.03
CA LYS A 356 0.59 -27.97 17.81
C LYS A 356 -0.10 -27.73 19.15
N ILE A 357 -0.94 -26.70 19.24
CA ILE A 357 -1.63 -26.25 20.47
C ILE A 357 -3.11 -26.00 20.22
N ASN A 358 -3.91 -25.96 21.28
CA ASN A 358 -5.35 -25.66 21.18
C ASN A 358 -5.58 -24.15 21.17
N LEU A 359 -6.36 -23.64 20.21
CA LEU A 359 -6.71 -22.22 20.12
C LEU A 359 -7.95 -21.92 20.98
N GLU A 360 -7.76 -21.85 22.29
CA GLU A 360 -8.84 -21.75 23.30
C GLU A 360 -9.90 -20.69 22.99
N HIS A 361 -9.52 -19.50 22.51
CA HIS A 361 -10.46 -18.42 22.21
C HIS A 361 -11.30 -18.65 20.94
N ARG A 362 -10.92 -19.60 20.08
CA ARG A 362 -11.72 -20.08 18.93
C ARG A 362 -12.19 -21.53 19.16
N SER A 363 -12.70 -21.84 20.36
CA SER A 363 -13.25 -23.15 20.73
C SER A 363 -12.23 -24.29 20.83
N GLY A 364 -10.95 -24.00 21.03
CA GLY A 364 -9.93 -24.99 21.39
C GLY A 364 -9.47 -25.92 20.25
N PHE A 365 -9.75 -25.60 18.98
CA PHE A 365 -9.30 -26.45 17.87
C PHE A 365 -7.76 -26.42 17.72
N PRO A 366 -7.14 -27.51 17.21
CA PRO A 366 -5.68 -27.61 17.13
C PRO A 366 -5.09 -26.77 15.99
N VAL A 367 -4.07 -25.98 16.31
CA VAL A 367 -3.31 -25.11 15.39
C VAL A 367 -1.81 -25.34 15.54
N ASP A 368 -1.07 -25.25 14.44
CA ASP A 368 0.39 -25.18 14.44
C ASP A 368 0.81 -23.74 14.76
N ALA A 369 1.67 -23.55 15.76
CA ALA A 369 2.06 -22.24 16.26
C ALA A 369 3.57 -21.94 16.10
N TRP A 370 3.87 -20.71 15.69
CA TRP A 370 5.22 -20.17 15.63
C TRP A 370 5.29 -18.82 16.37
N GLU A 371 6.41 -18.52 17.00
CA GLU A 371 6.61 -17.29 17.78
C GLU A 371 7.89 -16.55 17.37
N THR A 372 7.87 -15.23 17.49
CA THR A 372 9.04 -14.36 17.30
C THR A 372 9.09 -13.27 18.37
N ILE A 373 10.29 -12.76 18.66
CA ILE A 373 10.52 -11.68 19.62
C ILE A 373 11.04 -10.46 18.86
N ARG A 374 10.36 -9.33 19.00
CA ARG A 374 10.74 -8.03 18.42
C ARG A 374 11.02 -7.06 19.57
N TYR A 375 12.00 -6.19 19.40
CA TYR A 375 12.34 -5.12 20.34
C TYR A 375 12.27 -3.77 19.64
N ASP A 376 11.97 -2.70 20.39
CA ASP A 376 11.95 -1.31 19.90
C ASP A 376 11.01 -1.05 18.70
N ILE A 377 9.97 -1.88 18.55
CA ILE A 377 9.09 -1.96 17.37
C ILE A 377 7.86 -1.04 17.49
N ASN A 378 7.31 -0.61 16.36
CA ASN A 378 6.02 0.09 16.29
C ASN A 378 4.87 -0.90 16.08
N ILE A 379 3.86 -0.88 16.95
CA ILE A 379 2.62 -1.66 16.86
C ILE A 379 1.44 -0.67 16.92
N ASN A 380 0.62 -0.64 15.87
CA ASN A 380 -0.56 0.24 15.73
C ASN A 380 -0.28 1.72 16.10
N GLY A 381 0.83 2.27 15.56
CA GLY A 381 1.27 3.64 15.78
C GLY A 381 1.93 3.92 17.13
N LYS A 382 2.12 2.90 17.99
CA LYS A 382 2.79 3.00 19.29
C LYS A 382 4.10 2.23 19.30
N LYS A 383 5.18 2.90 19.67
CA LYS A 383 6.48 2.26 19.91
C LYS A 383 6.48 1.48 21.23
N VAL A 384 6.98 0.24 21.23
CA VAL A 384 6.98 -0.68 22.38
C VAL A 384 8.36 -1.33 22.60
N ASP A 385 8.73 -1.54 23.87
CA ASP A 385 10.07 -1.99 24.26
C ASP A 385 10.37 -3.43 23.82
N LYS A 386 9.41 -4.34 24.03
CA LYS A 386 9.42 -5.73 23.55
C LYS A 386 7.99 -6.12 23.11
N ALA A 387 7.87 -6.76 21.96
CA ALA A 387 6.66 -7.46 21.53
C ALA A 387 6.98 -8.94 21.26
N VAL A 388 6.09 -9.82 21.67
CA VAL A 388 6.13 -11.24 21.32
C VAL A 388 4.95 -11.51 20.41
N ILE A 389 5.23 -11.99 19.19
CA ILE A 389 4.20 -12.20 18.16
C ILE A 389 4.10 -13.70 17.89
N THR A 390 2.91 -14.27 18.13
CA THR A 390 2.60 -15.67 17.86
C THR A 390 1.68 -15.76 16.65
N GLN A 391 2.03 -16.60 15.68
CA GLN A 391 1.25 -16.87 14.47
C GLN A 391 0.66 -18.27 14.57
N TYR A 392 -0.66 -18.41 14.36
CA TYR A 392 -1.38 -19.67 14.47
C TYR A 392 -1.96 -20.05 13.11
N PHE A 393 -1.59 -21.23 12.62
CA PHE A 393 -2.02 -21.76 11.32
C PHE A 393 -2.77 -23.09 11.47
N VAL A 394 -3.64 -23.38 10.53
CA VAL A 394 -4.23 -24.71 10.29
C VAL A 394 -3.59 -25.32 9.05
N GLU A 395 -3.25 -26.61 9.10
CA GLU A 395 -2.72 -27.36 7.95
C GLU A 395 -3.77 -27.44 6.84
N SER A 396 -3.44 -26.97 5.63
CA SER A 396 -4.35 -26.83 4.49
C SER A 396 -3.58 -26.97 3.19
N HIS A 397 -3.72 -28.12 2.52
CA HIS A 397 -2.99 -28.42 1.29
C HIS A 397 -3.41 -27.53 0.12
N ASP A 398 -4.69 -27.16 0.08
CA ASP A 398 -5.31 -26.32 -0.95
C ASP A 398 -5.17 -24.81 -0.68
N SER A 399 -4.41 -24.41 0.35
CA SER A 399 -4.17 -22.99 0.65
C SER A 399 -3.37 -22.30 -0.46
N GLU A 400 -4.03 -21.42 -1.20
CA GLU A 400 -3.45 -20.64 -2.30
C GLU A 400 -2.53 -19.51 -1.79
N ILE A 401 -2.79 -18.99 -0.59
CA ILE A 401 -2.09 -17.83 -0.03
C ILE A 401 -0.79 -18.22 0.69
N PHE A 402 -0.76 -19.32 1.45
CA PHE A 402 0.45 -19.79 2.15
C PHE A 402 0.75 -21.27 1.88
N TYR A 403 2.03 -21.65 1.87
CA TYR A 403 2.45 -23.03 1.56
C TYR A 403 1.98 -24.06 2.58
N GLY A 404 0.90 -24.78 2.27
CA GLY A 404 0.41 -25.94 3.02
C GLY A 404 -0.35 -25.59 4.32
N TYR A 405 -0.67 -24.31 4.52
CA TYR A 405 -1.23 -23.78 5.75
C TYR A 405 -2.16 -22.59 5.49
N THR A 406 -3.14 -22.37 6.36
CA THR A 406 -3.98 -21.16 6.38
C THR A 406 -3.79 -20.45 7.71
N LEU A 407 -3.47 -19.16 7.69
CA LEU A 407 -3.39 -18.33 8.90
C LEU A 407 -4.79 -18.21 9.51
N VAL A 408 -4.93 -18.42 10.82
CA VAL A 408 -6.24 -18.29 11.51
C VAL A 408 -6.22 -17.30 12.67
N SER A 409 -5.05 -17.03 13.26
CA SER A 409 -4.91 -16.02 14.32
C SER A 409 -3.48 -15.51 14.42
N THR A 410 -3.32 -14.31 14.98
CA THR A 410 -2.05 -13.75 15.46
C THR A 410 -2.28 -13.17 16.86
N THR A 411 -1.42 -13.50 17.84
CA THR A 411 -1.39 -12.81 19.15
C THR A 411 -0.13 -11.95 19.24
N ILE A 412 -0.25 -10.79 19.89
CA ILE A 412 0.83 -9.83 20.11
C ILE A 412 0.83 -9.48 21.60
N ALA A 413 1.72 -10.10 22.36
CA ALA A 413 1.93 -9.80 23.77
C ALA A 413 2.96 -8.67 23.91
N ILE A 414 2.53 -7.53 24.48
CA ILE A 414 3.31 -6.30 24.56
C ILE A 414 3.89 -6.15 25.96
N TYR A 415 5.20 -5.95 26.01
CA TYR A 415 5.98 -5.87 27.25
C TYR A 415 6.68 -4.51 27.37
N LYS A 416 6.58 -3.94 28.57
CA LYS A 416 7.34 -2.74 28.97
C LYS A 416 8.56 -3.13 29.80
N LEU A 417 9.68 -2.44 29.61
CA LEU A 417 10.91 -2.61 30.37
C LEU A 417 10.86 -1.80 31.67
N ASP A 418 10.86 -2.48 32.81
CA ASP A 418 11.21 -1.85 34.08
C ASP A 418 12.74 -1.68 34.13
N SER A 419 13.22 -0.50 33.72
CA SER A 419 14.65 -0.16 33.72
C SER A 419 15.32 -0.20 35.10
N SER A 420 14.54 -0.14 36.20
CA SER A 420 15.10 -0.25 37.56
C SER A 420 15.41 -1.70 37.95
N LYS A 421 14.62 -2.65 37.45
CA LYS A 421 14.79 -4.10 37.70
C LYS A 421 15.47 -4.85 36.55
N LYS A 422 15.54 -4.23 35.36
CA LYS A 422 15.91 -4.85 34.07
C LYS A 422 14.98 -6.02 33.67
N THR A 423 13.71 -5.94 34.04
CA THR A 423 12.70 -6.99 33.80
C THR A 423 11.59 -6.49 32.88
N TYR A 424 11.10 -7.37 32.01
CA TYR A 424 9.96 -7.09 31.14
C TYR A 424 8.64 -7.50 31.82
N THR A 425 7.70 -6.56 31.90
CA THR A 425 6.33 -6.79 32.41
C THR A 425 5.33 -6.68 31.25
N LEU A 426 4.44 -7.67 31.11
CA LEU A 426 3.33 -7.63 30.17
C LEU A 426 2.40 -6.44 30.52
N THR A 427 2.03 -5.62 29.54
CA THR A 427 1.07 -4.51 29.72
C THR A 427 -0.21 -4.73 28.94
N ASP A 428 -0.10 -5.19 27.70
CA ASP A 428 -1.22 -5.32 26.76
C ASP A 428 -1.08 -6.62 25.96
N GLU A 429 -2.19 -7.15 25.47
CA GLU A 429 -2.23 -8.31 24.57
C GLU A 429 -3.27 -8.04 23.49
N ILE A 430 -2.83 -8.05 22.23
CA ILE A 430 -3.69 -7.83 21.05
C ILE A 430 -3.83 -9.17 20.33
N THR A 431 -5.04 -9.53 19.92
CA THR A 431 -5.27 -10.69 19.03
C THR A 431 -5.92 -10.22 17.74
N ARG A 432 -5.51 -10.84 16.62
CA ARG A 432 -6.10 -10.68 15.29
C ARG A 432 -6.58 -12.05 14.84
N ASP A 433 -7.90 -12.21 14.72
CA ASP A 433 -8.49 -13.43 14.14
C ASP A 433 -8.82 -13.18 12.67
N TYR A 434 -8.29 -14.04 11.80
CA TYR A 434 -8.43 -13.93 10.35
C TYR A 434 -9.56 -14.83 9.84
N MET A 435 -10.26 -14.36 8.80
CA MET A 435 -11.43 -14.99 8.16
C MET A 435 -11.50 -14.60 6.68
N ASN A 436 -12.19 -15.42 5.87
CA ASN A 436 -12.48 -15.17 4.45
C ASN A 436 -11.23 -14.79 3.64
N PHE A 437 -10.20 -15.65 3.68
CA PHE A 437 -9.00 -15.50 2.87
C PHE A 437 -9.29 -15.86 1.42
N GLU A 438 -9.10 -14.90 0.51
CA GLU A 438 -9.39 -15.03 -0.92
C GLU A 438 -8.21 -14.50 -1.76
N GLN A 439 -7.95 -15.17 -2.89
CA GLN A 439 -7.13 -14.60 -3.97
C GLN A 439 -8.00 -13.62 -4.80
N ALA A 440 -7.38 -12.71 -5.54
CA ALA A 440 -8.10 -11.92 -6.54
C ALA A 440 -8.53 -12.80 -7.72
N GLY A 441 -9.67 -12.46 -8.33
CA GLY A 441 -9.96 -12.81 -9.72
C GLY A 441 -9.14 -11.94 -10.68
N SER A 442 -9.80 -11.34 -11.67
CA SER A 442 -9.08 -10.70 -12.78
C SER A 442 -8.36 -9.40 -12.41
N GLU A 443 -7.49 -8.95 -13.34
CA GLU A 443 -6.85 -7.63 -13.25
C GLU A 443 -7.87 -6.48 -13.29
N ASP A 444 -9.05 -6.73 -13.88
CA ASP A 444 -10.20 -5.82 -13.88
C ASP A 444 -10.87 -5.74 -12.50
N GLU A 445 -11.08 -6.86 -11.80
CA GLU A 445 -11.59 -6.85 -10.41
C GLU A 445 -10.66 -6.06 -9.49
N LEU A 446 -9.34 -6.23 -9.65
CA LEU A 446 -8.34 -5.46 -8.92
C LEU A 446 -8.43 -3.96 -9.21
N HIS A 447 -8.58 -3.59 -10.48
CA HIS A 447 -8.78 -2.19 -10.87
C HIS A 447 -10.06 -1.62 -10.24
N ASP A 448 -11.15 -2.39 -10.26
CA ASP A 448 -12.45 -1.97 -9.75
C ASP A 448 -12.45 -1.83 -8.21
N ILE A 449 -11.72 -2.69 -7.49
CA ILE A 449 -11.48 -2.62 -6.04
C ILE A 449 -10.63 -1.40 -5.64
N PHE A 450 -9.56 -1.11 -6.37
CA PHE A 450 -8.68 0.02 -6.05
C PHE A 450 -9.07 1.35 -6.72
N SER A 451 -10.16 1.36 -7.50
CA SER A 451 -10.66 2.58 -8.15
C SER A 451 -11.19 3.61 -7.14
N LEU A 452 -10.97 4.89 -7.43
CA LEU A 452 -11.51 6.03 -6.66
C LEU A 452 -12.95 6.37 -7.05
N LYS A 453 -13.72 5.43 -7.61
CA LYS A 453 -15.09 5.67 -8.13
C LYS A 453 -16.09 6.13 -7.06
N ASP A 454 -15.86 5.81 -5.80
CA ASP A 454 -16.68 6.26 -4.68
C ASP A 454 -16.37 7.72 -4.26
N CYS A 455 -15.26 8.30 -4.74
CA CYS A 455 -14.80 9.67 -4.47
C CYS A 455 -15.39 10.70 -5.45
N LYS A 456 -16.65 11.08 -5.25
CA LYS A 456 -17.44 12.00 -6.10
C LYS A 456 -16.81 13.39 -6.38
N TYR A 457 -15.76 13.75 -5.66
CA TYR A 457 -15.08 15.05 -5.74
C TYR A 457 -13.59 14.96 -6.15
N LEU A 458 -13.03 13.75 -6.29
CA LEU A 458 -11.70 13.56 -6.90
C LEU A 458 -11.80 13.39 -8.41
N THR A 459 -12.88 12.78 -8.90
CA THR A 459 -13.30 12.90 -10.30
C THR A 459 -13.88 14.30 -10.56
N SER A 460 -13.02 15.31 -10.63
CA SER A 460 -13.39 16.54 -11.33
C SER A 460 -13.29 16.28 -12.84
N ASP A 461 -14.24 16.75 -13.65
CA ASP A 461 -14.24 16.59 -15.12
C ASP A 461 -13.11 17.35 -15.86
N LYS A 462 -12.07 17.77 -15.12
CA LYS A 462 -10.84 18.33 -15.64
C LYS A 462 -9.95 17.20 -16.16
N THR A 463 -10.07 16.92 -17.45
CA THR A 463 -8.95 16.35 -18.19
C THR A 463 -7.75 17.30 -18.17
N LEU A 464 -6.55 16.79 -18.43
CA LEU A 464 -5.40 17.61 -18.83
C LEU A 464 -4.81 17.06 -20.12
N THR A 465 -4.91 17.84 -21.20
CA THR A 465 -4.35 17.49 -22.51
C THR A 465 -3.06 18.29 -22.69
N LEU A 466 -1.94 17.61 -22.91
CA LEU A 466 -0.65 18.26 -23.17
C LEU A 466 -0.16 17.98 -24.60
N ALA A 467 0.28 19.03 -25.29
CA ALA A 467 0.92 18.93 -26.61
C ALA A 467 2.41 19.24 -26.50
N PHE A 468 3.26 18.34 -26.98
CA PHE A 468 4.72 18.44 -26.93
C PHE A 468 5.27 18.86 -28.30
N LYS A 469 6.11 19.90 -28.34
CA LYS A 469 6.56 20.55 -29.57
C LYS A 469 8.03 20.27 -29.83
N LEU A 470 8.35 19.68 -30.98
CA LEU A 470 9.67 19.15 -31.30
C LEU A 470 10.28 19.76 -32.58
N GLN A 471 11.61 19.76 -32.69
CA GLN A 471 12.39 19.92 -33.94
C GLN A 471 13.52 18.88 -33.90
N ARG A 472 13.89 18.16 -34.97
CA ARG A 472 13.32 17.96 -36.32
C ARG A 472 13.90 16.59 -36.83
N GLU A 473 13.40 15.90 -37.86
CA GLU A 473 12.47 16.33 -38.90
C GLU A 473 11.30 15.37 -39.15
N ASP A 474 11.52 14.26 -39.86
CA ASP A 474 10.46 13.37 -40.35
C ASP A 474 9.83 12.48 -39.25
N ILE A 475 8.49 12.57 -39.18
CA ILE A 475 7.43 11.65 -38.70
C ILE A 475 7.83 10.41 -37.85
N PHE A 476 7.05 10.20 -36.77
CA PHE A 476 6.98 8.97 -35.95
C PHE A 476 6.46 7.72 -36.73
N ASN A 477 7.17 7.28 -37.76
CA ASN A 477 6.90 6.01 -38.45
C ASN A 477 7.57 4.84 -37.72
N SER A 478 7.01 3.63 -37.81
CA SER A 478 7.70 2.41 -37.37
C SER A 478 8.93 2.15 -38.24
N LEU A 479 10.11 2.03 -37.62
CA LEU A 479 11.31 1.60 -38.33
C LEU A 479 11.22 0.08 -38.55
N THR A 480 11.25 -0.37 -39.81
CA THR A 480 11.35 -1.80 -40.12
C THR A 480 12.80 -2.24 -40.00
N MET A 481 13.11 -3.13 -39.06
CA MET A 481 14.48 -3.55 -38.76
C MET A 481 14.57 -5.06 -38.54
N SER A 482 15.63 -5.69 -39.06
CA SER A 482 15.97 -7.09 -38.76
C SER A 482 16.57 -7.20 -37.36
N VAL A 483 15.75 -7.56 -36.38
CA VAL A 483 16.12 -7.57 -34.96
C VAL A 483 16.81 -8.88 -34.59
N SER A 484 17.87 -8.79 -33.78
CA SER A 484 18.68 -9.96 -33.40
C SER A 484 18.00 -10.88 -32.39
N ALA A 485 18.42 -12.16 -32.40
CA ALA A 485 18.03 -13.15 -31.41
C ALA A 485 18.36 -12.77 -29.95
N ASP A 486 19.34 -11.90 -29.72
CA ASP A 486 19.66 -11.39 -28.37
C ASP A 486 18.62 -10.40 -27.87
N THR A 487 18.16 -9.50 -28.74
CA THR A 487 17.13 -8.51 -28.43
C THR A 487 15.85 -9.20 -27.95
N PHE A 488 15.44 -10.27 -28.63
CA PHE A 488 14.24 -11.04 -28.27
C PHE A 488 14.35 -11.86 -26.99
N LYS A 489 15.55 -12.07 -26.43
CA LYS A 489 15.74 -12.65 -25.08
C LYS A 489 15.54 -11.62 -23.97
N LYS A 490 15.82 -10.35 -24.26
CA LYS A 490 15.67 -9.22 -23.33
C LYS A 490 14.29 -8.57 -23.40
N MET A 491 13.65 -8.64 -24.57
CA MET A 491 12.31 -8.16 -24.83
C MET A 491 11.28 -8.80 -23.89
N LYS A 492 10.62 -7.99 -23.06
CA LYS A 492 9.41 -8.41 -22.34
C LYS A 492 8.29 -8.58 -23.36
N LYS A 493 7.80 -9.82 -23.52
CA LYS A 493 6.74 -10.15 -24.49
C LYS A 493 5.34 -9.93 -23.92
N ILE A 494 4.40 -9.55 -24.79
CA ILE A 494 2.95 -9.61 -24.54
C ILE A 494 2.23 -10.26 -25.74
N GLN A 495 0.97 -10.66 -25.58
CA GLN A 495 0.14 -11.13 -26.68
C GLN A 495 -0.61 -9.99 -27.36
N ALA A 496 -0.40 -9.82 -28.66
CA ALA A 496 -1.21 -8.99 -29.54
C ALA A 496 -1.26 -9.63 -30.94
N SER A 497 -2.43 -9.67 -31.58
CA SER A 497 -2.63 -10.21 -32.92
C SER A 497 -2.29 -9.22 -34.05
N THR A 498 -2.17 -7.94 -33.73
CA THR A 498 -1.85 -6.86 -34.68
C THR A 498 -0.86 -5.86 -34.09
N GLU A 499 -0.22 -5.09 -34.97
CA GLU A 499 0.67 -3.97 -34.63
C GLU A 499 -0.06 -2.89 -33.82
N PHE A 500 -1.32 -2.58 -34.19
CA PHE A 500 -2.17 -1.64 -33.45
C PHE A 500 -2.50 -2.14 -32.04
N GLU A 501 -2.91 -3.40 -31.91
CA GLU A 501 -3.19 -4.03 -30.60
C GLU A 501 -1.91 -4.12 -29.74
N CYS A 502 -0.75 -4.28 -30.36
CA CYS A 502 0.54 -4.24 -29.68
C CYS A 502 0.81 -2.87 -29.05
N LEU A 503 0.58 -1.79 -29.81
CA LEU A 503 0.71 -0.42 -29.31
C LEU A 503 -0.34 -0.07 -28.24
N ASP A 504 -1.62 -0.43 -28.45
CA ASP A 504 -2.71 -0.15 -27.51
C ASP A 504 -2.53 -0.87 -26.16
N LYS A 505 -2.04 -2.10 -26.16
CA LYS A 505 -1.73 -2.83 -24.92
C LYS A 505 -0.48 -2.30 -24.22
N LEU A 506 0.49 -1.76 -24.95
CA LEU A 506 1.73 -1.23 -24.37
C LEU A 506 1.61 0.22 -23.90
N SER A 507 0.77 1.05 -24.51
CA SER A 507 0.42 2.38 -23.98
C SER A 507 -0.31 2.30 -22.63
N LYS A 508 -0.97 1.18 -22.34
CA LYS A 508 -1.62 0.86 -21.05
C LYS A 508 -0.67 0.19 -20.05
N SER A 509 0.58 -0.09 -20.41
CA SER A 509 1.52 -0.81 -19.55
C SER A 509 2.25 0.12 -18.57
N GLN A 510 2.15 -0.17 -17.27
CA GLN A 510 2.81 0.61 -16.19
C GLN A 510 4.35 0.47 -16.16
N ASP A 511 4.91 -0.46 -16.92
CA ASP A 511 6.36 -0.61 -17.05
C ASP A 511 6.98 0.52 -17.89
N THR A 512 8.17 0.99 -17.49
CA THR A 512 8.94 1.98 -18.29
C THR A 512 9.39 1.37 -19.61
N ILE A 513 8.77 1.81 -20.70
CA ILE A 513 9.06 1.41 -22.09
C ILE A 513 9.97 2.47 -22.74
N ASN A 514 11.04 2.03 -23.39
CA ASN A 514 11.85 2.87 -24.29
C ASN A 514 11.72 2.45 -25.76
N VAL A 515 11.57 1.15 -26.02
CA VAL A 515 11.40 0.61 -27.38
C VAL A 515 10.27 -0.41 -27.39
N VAL A 516 9.32 -0.29 -28.32
CA VAL A 516 8.34 -1.33 -28.64
C VAL A 516 8.76 -2.05 -29.92
N ILE A 517 8.56 -3.36 -29.94
CA ILE A 517 8.94 -4.28 -31.01
C ILE A 517 7.73 -5.15 -31.34
N TYR A 518 7.28 -5.11 -32.59
CA TYR A 518 6.26 -6.00 -33.14
C TYR A 518 6.83 -6.81 -34.30
N ARG A 519 6.69 -8.13 -34.26
CA ARG A 519 7.16 -9.03 -35.32
C ARG A 519 5.97 -9.62 -36.11
N PRO A 520 5.77 -9.23 -37.38
CA PRO A 520 4.65 -9.73 -38.18
C PRO A 520 4.67 -11.25 -38.46
N SER A 521 5.84 -11.92 -38.39
CA SER A 521 5.98 -13.32 -38.79
C SER A 521 5.42 -14.34 -37.79
N ASP A 522 5.30 -13.98 -36.51
CA ASP A 522 4.77 -14.84 -35.44
C ASP A 522 3.86 -14.08 -34.44
N PHE A 523 3.49 -12.84 -34.78
CA PHE A 523 2.71 -11.92 -33.95
C PHE A 523 3.35 -11.62 -32.58
N SER A 524 4.66 -11.82 -32.40
CA SER A 524 5.35 -11.42 -31.16
C SER A 524 5.32 -9.90 -30.99
N CYS A 525 4.54 -9.44 -30.00
CA CYS A 525 4.63 -8.10 -29.46
C CYS A 525 5.53 -8.08 -28.20
N GLY A 526 6.23 -6.98 -27.97
CA GLY A 526 6.98 -6.77 -26.73
C GLY A 526 7.72 -5.45 -26.69
N TYR A 527 8.51 -5.25 -25.64
CA TYR A 527 9.26 -4.01 -25.42
C TYR A 527 10.58 -4.20 -24.66
N LEU A 528 11.39 -3.16 -24.69
CA LEU A 528 12.63 -3.00 -23.94
C LEU A 528 12.54 -1.82 -22.98
N LYS A 529 13.19 -1.96 -21.81
CA LYS A 529 13.39 -0.87 -20.84
C LYS A 529 14.62 -0.02 -21.17
N ASP A 530 15.68 -0.65 -21.66
CA ASP A 530 16.89 0.01 -22.10
C ASP A 530 16.88 0.13 -23.63
N PHE A 531 17.46 1.20 -24.16
CA PHE A 531 17.67 1.35 -25.60
C PHE A 531 18.86 0.51 -26.08
N ASP A 532 19.92 0.37 -25.28
CA ASP A 532 21.14 -0.36 -25.67
C ASP A 532 20.93 -1.89 -25.77
N ASP A 533 19.76 -2.37 -25.35
CA ASP A 533 19.31 -3.74 -25.59
C ASP A 533 18.85 -3.99 -27.03
N LEU A 534 18.56 -2.94 -27.81
CA LEU A 534 18.10 -3.01 -29.19
C LEU A 534 19.26 -3.28 -30.16
N LYS A 535 19.45 -4.56 -30.50
CA LYS A 535 20.43 -4.99 -31.52
C LYS A 535 19.77 -5.38 -32.84
N GLU A 536 20.35 -4.88 -33.93
CA GLU A 536 20.09 -5.29 -35.31
C GLU A 536 20.99 -6.48 -35.72
N ASP A 537 20.49 -7.37 -36.58
CA ASP A 537 21.27 -8.38 -37.30
C ASP A 537 20.75 -8.48 -38.74
N THR A 538 21.44 -7.81 -39.68
CA THR A 538 21.05 -7.78 -41.11
C THR A 538 21.32 -9.08 -41.88
N LYS A 539 21.72 -10.17 -41.21
CA LYS A 539 21.98 -11.48 -41.83
C LYS A 539 21.07 -12.59 -41.32
N ILE A 540 20.69 -12.55 -40.05
CA ILE A 540 19.92 -13.62 -39.37
C ILE A 540 18.82 -13.05 -38.44
N GLY A 541 18.61 -11.73 -38.42
CA GLY A 541 17.58 -11.08 -37.60
C GLY A 541 16.19 -11.06 -38.25
N ASP A 542 15.15 -11.27 -37.42
CA ASP A 542 13.76 -11.29 -37.86
C ASP A 542 13.25 -9.86 -38.15
N PRO A 543 12.59 -9.59 -39.30
CA PRO A 543 12.04 -8.28 -39.60
C PRO A 543 10.91 -7.91 -38.64
N CYS A 544 11.04 -6.76 -37.99
CA CYS A 544 10.12 -6.23 -37.00
C CYS A 544 9.83 -4.75 -37.23
N SER A 545 8.61 -4.31 -36.89
CA SER A 545 8.29 -2.90 -36.69
C SER A 545 8.81 -2.43 -35.34
N ILE A 546 9.54 -1.32 -35.32
CA ILE A 546 10.16 -0.76 -34.12
C ILE A 546 9.67 0.65 -33.88
N TYR A 547 9.21 0.92 -32.66
CA TYR A 547 8.77 2.22 -32.21
C TYR A 547 9.62 2.68 -31.01
N HIS A 548 10.10 3.92 -31.05
CA HIS A 548 10.86 4.53 -29.97
C HIS A 548 9.94 5.41 -29.10
N PHE A 549 10.01 5.24 -27.78
CA PHE A 549 9.23 5.99 -26.78
C PHE A 549 10.14 6.84 -25.89
N PRO A 550 10.74 7.93 -26.44
CA PRO A 550 11.79 8.72 -25.79
C PRO A 550 11.31 9.62 -24.63
N LEU A 551 10.00 9.66 -24.36
CA LEU A 551 9.41 10.27 -23.16
C LEU A 551 8.89 9.21 -22.16
N HIS A 552 9.24 7.93 -22.36
CA HIS A 552 8.66 6.76 -21.71
C HIS A 552 7.14 6.66 -21.90
N ASN A 553 6.46 5.83 -21.10
CA ASN A 553 4.99 5.78 -21.13
C ASN A 553 4.38 6.94 -20.32
N LEU A 554 3.63 7.80 -21.01
CA LEU A 554 2.92 8.95 -20.43
C LEU A 554 1.89 8.55 -19.34
N HIS A 555 1.35 7.32 -19.38
CA HIS A 555 0.40 6.82 -18.38
C HIS A 555 0.94 6.90 -16.93
N ARG A 556 2.26 6.84 -16.74
CA ARG A 556 2.88 6.97 -15.41
C ARG A 556 2.84 8.41 -14.86
N ILE A 557 2.91 9.42 -15.73
CA ILE A 557 2.88 10.82 -15.32
C ILE A 557 1.48 11.24 -14.84
N ASP A 558 0.43 10.70 -15.46
CA ASP A 558 -0.98 10.88 -15.07
C ASP A 558 -1.26 10.42 -13.62
N GLN A 559 -0.39 9.56 -13.08
CA GLN A 559 -0.46 9.06 -11.71
C GLN A 559 0.53 9.79 -10.77
N GLU A 560 1.76 10.05 -11.21
CA GLU A 560 2.85 10.55 -10.34
C GLU A 560 2.80 12.05 -10.01
N ILE A 561 2.00 12.87 -10.69
CA ILE A 561 2.00 14.33 -10.52
C ILE A 561 0.57 14.90 -10.49
N PRO A 562 0.21 15.76 -9.50
CA PRO A 562 -1.08 16.44 -9.48
C PRO A 562 -1.37 17.21 -10.77
N LEU A 563 -2.63 17.20 -11.24
CA LEU A 563 -3.05 17.70 -12.56
C LEU A 563 -2.59 19.15 -12.85
N ASP A 564 -2.58 20.02 -11.84
CA ASP A 564 -2.12 21.41 -11.90
C ASP A 564 -0.59 21.59 -12.03
N GLN A 565 0.17 20.51 -11.76
CA GLN A 565 1.63 20.49 -11.70
C GLN A 565 2.27 19.68 -12.84
N ILE A 566 1.50 18.87 -13.58
CA ILE A 566 2.00 18.09 -14.73
C ILE A 566 2.61 19.04 -15.78
N HIS A 567 1.86 20.05 -16.21
CA HIS A 567 2.32 21.05 -17.19
C HIS A 567 3.60 21.76 -16.72
N ASN A 568 3.58 22.26 -15.48
CA ASN A 568 4.73 22.92 -14.84
C ASN A 568 5.95 22.01 -14.63
N THR A 569 5.78 20.69 -14.69
CA THR A 569 6.90 19.74 -14.56
C THR A 569 7.55 19.46 -15.90
N PHE A 570 6.78 19.14 -16.95
CA PHE A 570 7.34 19.00 -18.29
C PHE A 570 7.92 20.31 -18.86
N LEU A 571 7.44 21.49 -18.43
CA LEU A 571 8.07 22.77 -18.75
C LEU A 571 9.54 22.88 -18.26
N LYS A 572 9.98 22.05 -17.30
CA LYS A 572 11.38 21.96 -16.85
C LYS A 572 12.26 21.15 -17.82
N ASP A 573 11.64 20.39 -18.73
CA ASP A 573 12.30 19.58 -19.75
C ASP A 573 12.41 20.31 -21.09
N VAL A 574 11.71 21.43 -21.26
CA VAL A 574 11.89 22.34 -22.39
C VAL A 574 13.35 22.80 -22.48
N GLY A 575 13.93 22.60 -23.66
CA GLY A 575 15.35 22.82 -23.92
C GLY A 575 16.19 21.54 -23.99
N LYS A 576 15.72 20.41 -23.43
CA LYS A 576 16.44 19.12 -23.48
C LYS A 576 16.49 18.54 -24.90
N LEU A 577 17.58 17.83 -25.17
CA LEU A 577 17.84 17.08 -26.41
C LEU A 577 17.70 15.58 -26.13
N TYR A 578 17.03 14.87 -27.03
CA TYR A 578 16.69 13.46 -26.92
C TYR A 578 17.10 12.71 -28.20
N PRO A 579 17.71 11.53 -28.13
CA PRO A 579 18.19 10.81 -29.30
C PRO A 579 17.05 10.17 -30.13
N LEU A 580 17.27 10.04 -31.44
CA LEU A 580 16.42 9.32 -32.39
C LEU A 580 17.24 8.29 -33.18
N ILE A 581 16.55 7.27 -33.68
CA ILE A 581 17.08 6.36 -34.71
C ILE A 581 16.77 7.00 -36.07
N SER A 582 17.79 7.30 -36.86
CA SER A 582 17.62 7.75 -38.24
C SER A 582 17.74 6.56 -39.20
N GLU A 583 16.74 6.34 -40.05
CA GLU A 583 16.91 5.54 -41.25
C GLU A 583 17.87 6.27 -42.22
N TYR A 584 18.66 5.53 -43.01
CA TYR A 584 19.50 6.13 -44.05
C TYR A 584 19.42 5.34 -45.35
N ASN A 585 18.49 5.76 -46.21
CA ASN A 585 18.15 5.05 -47.44
C ASN A 585 19.25 5.17 -48.52
N GLY A 586 20.16 4.21 -48.55
CA GLY A 586 20.84 3.72 -49.75
C GLY A 586 21.91 4.60 -50.41
N LYS A 587 23.16 4.47 -49.96
CA LYS A 587 24.33 4.28 -50.85
C LYS A 587 25.58 3.79 -50.11
N ASN A 588 26.35 2.94 -50.78
CA ASN A 588 27.50 2.20 -50.25
C ASN A 588 28.53 3.09 -49.54
N PHE A 589 28.96 2.68 -48.35
CA PHE A 589 30.34 2.92 -47.90
C PHE A 589 30.93 1.65 -47.27
N SER A 590 32.23 1.45 -47.46
CA SER A 590 32.94 0.21 -47.09
C SER A 590 33.27 0.12 -45.59
N ALA A 591 33.67 -1.07 -45.15
CA ALA A 591 34.17 -1.31 -43.79
C ALA A 591 35.33 -0.36 -43.40
N PHE A 592 35.54 -0.21 -42.08
CA PHE A 592 36.36 0.81 -41.39
C PHE A 592 35.69 2.18 -41.16
N SER A 593 34.58 2.18 -40.42
CA SER A 593 34.26 3.28 -39.50
C SER A 593 33.43 2.78 -38.31
N CYS A 594 34.11 2.52 -37.19
CA CYS A 594 33.49 2.70 -35.88
C CYS A 594 33.66 4.19 -35.50
N ILE A 595 32.69 4.75 -34.77
CA ILE A 595 32.58 6.21 -34.48
C ILE A 595 32.09 7.04 -35.69
N SER A 596 30.83 6.82 -36.09
CA SER A 596 29.88 7.90 -36.47
C SER A 596 28.49 7.31 -36.80
N ARG A 597 27.72 6.92 -35.77
CA ARG A 597 26.26 6.98 -35.90
C ARG A 597 25.87 8.45 -35.77
N THR A 598 25.34 9.06 -36.82
CA THR A 598 24.73 10.39 -36.74
C THR A 598 23.41 10.28 -35.99
N VAL A 599 23.48 10.22 -34.65
CA VAL A 599 22.31 10.29 -33.78
C VAL A 599 21.65 11.65 -34.00
N GLN A 600 20.62 11.67 -34.83
CA GLN A 600 19.71 12.82 -34.87
C GLN A 600 19.10 12.96 -33.48
N SER A 601 18.92 14.20 -33.04
CA SER A 601 18.34 14.47 -31.72
C SER A 601 17.22 15.48 -31.86
N TYR A 602 16.05 15.13 -31.35
CA TYR A 602 14.98 16.11 -31.25
C TYR A 602 15.18 16.96 -30.01
N LYS A 603 14.88 18.25 -30.13
CA LYS A 603 14.80 19.17 -29.00
C LYS A 603 13.35 19.33 -28.58
N LEU A 604 13.04 19.14 -27.30
CA LEU A 604 11.75 19.57 -26.75
C LEU A 604 11.76 21.10 -26.68
N ILE A 605 10.99 21.75 -27.54
CA ILE A 605 10.94 23.21 -27.67
C ILE A 605 9.89 23.82 -26.75
N ASP A 606 8.79 23.10 -26.49
CA ASP A 606 7.63 23.62 -25.76
C ASP A 606 6.72 22.48 -25.28
N VAL A 607 5.91 22.77 -24.26
CA VAL A 607 4.86 21.89 -23.74
C VAL A 607 3.63 22.75 -23.46
N ILE A 608 2.52 22.46 -24.14
CA ILE A 608 1.34 23.34 -24.22
C ILE A 608 0.16 22.65 -23.54
N ASP A 609 -0.53 23.38 -22.64
CA ASP A 609 -1.78 22.95 -22.01
C ASP A 609 -2.97 23.17 -22.96
N LYS A 610 -3.32 22.10 -23.70
CA LYS A 610 -4.49 22.01 -24.60
C LYS A 610 -5.83 21.90 -23.85
N THR A 611 -5.84 22.00 -22.53
CA THR A 611 -7.06 21.93 -21.68
C THR A 611 -7.46 23.27 -21.08
N LYS A 612 -6.57 24.27 -21.15
CA LYS A 612 -7.00 25.67 -21.31
C LYS A 612 -7.51 25.90 -22.73
N ASN A 613 -6.78 25.40 -23.73
CA ASN A 613 -7.10 25.60 -25.16
C ASN A 613 -7.75 24.36 -25.81
N GLN A 614 -9.03 24.09 -25.53
CA GLN A 614 -9.78 23.02 -26.19
C GLN A 614 -9.81 23.21 -27.72
N ASP A 615 -9.06 22.39 -28.45
CA ASP A 615 -9.36 22.05 -29.85
C ASP A 615 -8.74 20.68 -30.24
N ASN A 616 -9.49 19.95 -31.08
CA ASN A 616 -9.21 18.59 -31.52
C ASN A 616 -8.41 18.52 -32.84
N SER A 617 -8.17 19.63 -33.54
CA SER A 617 -7.43 19.60 -34.79
C SER A 617 -5.93 19.31 -34.61
N ALA A 618 -5.32 18.79 -35.68
CA ALA A 618 -3.87 18.62 -35.82
C ALA A 618 -3.18 19.90 -36.38
N GLY A 619 -3.76 21.07 -36.12
CA GLY A 619 -3.23 22.36 -36.57
C GLY A 619 -1.88 22.69 -35.92
N ASN A 620 -0.94 23.20 -36.71
CA ASN A 620 0.27 23.82 -36.17
C ASN A 620 -0.13 25.09 -35.41
N PHE A 621 0.21 25.20 -34.12
CA PHE A 621 -0.09 26.40 -33.29
C PHE A 621 0.51 27.72 -33.81
N GLN A 622 1.42 27.65 -34.79
CA GLN A 622 2.09 28.77 -35.42
C GLN A 622 2.66 28.32 -36.77
N SER A 623 2.61 29.17 -37.78
CA SER A 623 3.41 29.03 -38.99
C SER A 623 4.80 29.64 -38.75
N ARG A 624 5.87 28.96 -39.15
CA ARG A 624 7.18 29.61 -39.32
C ARG A 624 7.21 30.18 -40.73
N ILE A 625 6.95 31.48 -40.85
CA ILE A 625 6.78 32.15 -42.14
C ILE A 625 8.13 32.39 -42.79
N LYS A 626 9.13 32.82 -42.01
CA LYS A 626 10.47 33.13 -42.51
C LYS A 626 11.59 32.70 -41.57
N VAL A 627 12.77 32.51 -42.15
CA VAL A 627 14.02 32.10 -41.49
C VAL A 627 15.13 33.07 -41.94
N ASP A 628 16.13 33.28 -41.08
CA ASP A 628 17.21 34.27 -41.27
C ASP A 628 16.71 35.73 -41.38
N GLU A 629 15.50 36.01 -40.88
CA GLU A 629 14.82 37.32 -40.93
C GLU A 629 14.11 37.62 -39.60
N LYS A 630 13.98 38.92 -39.27
CA LYS A 630 13.23 39.45 -38.11
C LYS A 630 12.45 40.73 -38.45
N LEU A 631 11.44 41.03 -37.64
CA LEU A 631 10.60 42.23 -37.80
C LEU A 631 11.40 43.50 -37.47
N LYS A 632 11.23 44.58 -38.24
CA LYS A 632 11.97 45.83 -38.00
C LYS A 632 11.48 46.55 -36.74
N SER A 633 12.42 46.96 -35.90
CA SER A 633 12.16 47.67 -34.63
C SER A 633 11.74 49.13 -34.78
N ASN A 634 11.74 49.68 -36.00
CA ASN A 634 11.32 51.06 -36.30
C ASN A 634 10.00 51.13 -37.07
N ASP A 635 9.29 50.00 -37.20
CA ASP A 635 7.94 49.95 -37.75
C ASP A 635 6.91 50.42 -36.71
N GLN A 636 5.89 51.17 -37.12
CA GLN A 636 4.86 51.68 -36.22
C GLN A 636 3.97 50.58 -35.64
N VAL A 637 3.90 49.43 -36.32
CA VAL A 637 3.13 48.24 -35.92
C VAL A 637 4.00 47.13 -35.32
N THR A 638 5.27 47.41 -34.94
CA THR A 638 6.16 46.43 -34.27
C THR A 638 6.69 46.96 -32.93
N VAL A 639 6.59 46.14 -31.89
CA VAL A 639 7.07 46.43 -30.53
C VAL A 639 8.17 45.45 -30.14
N ILE A 640 9.29 45.96 -29.59
CA ILE A 640 10.32 45.12 -28.98
C ILE A 640 9.85 44.68 -27.59
N VAL A 641 9.96 43.40 -27.27
CA VAL A 641 9.63 42.86 -25.95
C VAL A 641 10.88 42.79 -25.07
N PRO A 642 10.97 43.56 -23.97
CA PRO A 642 12.04 43.39 -22.99
C PRO A 642 11.89 42.05 -22.23
N ASP A 643 13.01 41.51 -21.77
CA ASP A 643 13.12 40.32 -20.89
C ASP A 643 12.58 38.96 -21.44
N ALA A 644 12.14 38.87 -22.70
CA ALA A 644 11.73 37.63 -23.35
C ALA A 644 12.92 36.68 -23.66
N LYS A 645 13.38 35.94 -22.65
CA LYS A 645 14.58 35.08 -22.71
C LYS A 645 14.40 33.81 -23.54
N THR A 646 13.16 33.37 -23.78
CA THR A 646 12.85 32.16 -24.54
C THR A 646 11.83 32.43 -25.64
N PHE A 647 11.77 31.51 -26.61
CA PHE A 647 10.77 31.53 -27.67
C PHE A 647 9.34 31.58 -27.11
N ALA A 648 9.07 30.84 -26.03
CA ALA A 648 7.78 30.79 -25.38
C ALA A 648 7.42 32.08 -24.62
N ASP A 649 8.41 32.84 -24.14
CA ASP A 649 8.16 34.19 -23.59
C ASP A 649 7.68 35.12 -24.72
N CYS A 650 8.38 35.09 -25.86
CA CYS A 650 8.05 35.90 -27.02
C CYS A 650 6.64 35.60 -27.58
N TYR A 651 6.31 34.32 -27.74
CA TYR A 651 4.97 33.86 -28.13
C TYR A 651 3.90 34.35 -27.16
N ARG A 652 4.11 34.17 -25.84
CA ARG A 652 3.13 34.56 -24.81
C ARG A 652 2.93 36.07 -24.73
N THR A 653 3.98 36.87 -24.97
CA THR A 653 3.81 38.33 -25.03
C THR A 653 3.05 38.78 -26.28
N CYS A 654 3.20 38.10 -27.42
CA CYS A 654 2.36 38.35 -28.59
C CYS A 654 0.89 38.01 -28.30
N HIS A 655 0.62 36.76 -27.91
CA HIS A 655 -0.73 36.22 -27.65
C HIS A 655 -1.51 36.99 -26.57
N ASN A 656 -0.84 37.50 -25.53
CA ASN A 656 -1.48 38.19 -24.41
C ASN A 656 -1.31 39.73 -24.47
N SER A 657 -1.09 40.30 -25.65
CA SER A 657 -0.81 41.73 -25.83
C SER A 657 -2.07 42.60 -25.80
N GLU A 658 -2.39 43.19 -24.64
CA GLU A 658 -3.40 44.26 -24.53
C GLU A 658 -3.00 45.58 -25.22
N GLN A 659 -1.74 45.72 -25.66
CA GLN A 659 -1.18 46.98 -26.17
C GLN A 659 -1.13 47.05 -27.71
N LEU A 660 -1.31 45.91 -28.37
CA LEU A 660 -1.17 45.70 -29.80
C LEU A 660 -1.79 44.35 -30.14
N GLU A 661 -2.78 44.30 -31.03
CA GLU A 661 -3.38 43.06 -31.55
C GLU A 661 -2.31 42.30 -32.37
N CYS A 662 -1.60 41.38 -31.74
CA CYS A 662 -0.39 40.78 -32.32
C CYS A 662 -0.71 39.58 -33.21
N ASN A 663 -0.45 39.72 -34.51
CA ASN A 663 -0.61 38.65 -35.49
C ASN A 663 0.71 37.91 -35.75
N THR A 664 1.85 38.60 -35.70
CA THR A 664 3.17 38.03 -36.01
C THR A 664 4.25 38.41 -35.01
N PHE A 665 5.25 37.56 -34.83
CA PHE A 665 6.40 37.81 -33.97
C PHE A 665 7.69 37.23 -34.53
N SER A 666 8.82 37.86 -34.21
CA SER A 666 10.15 37.34 -34.53
C SER A 666 10.95 37.10 -33.26
N PHE A 667 11.54 35.90 -33.17
CA PHE A 667 12.42 35.52 -32.07
C PHE A 667 13.80 35.09 -32.58
N CYS A 668 14.83 35.52 -31.84
CA CYS A 668 16.23 35.31 -32.16
C CYS A 668 16.94 34.49 -31.08
N SER A 669 17.97 33.72 -31.45
CA SER A 669 18.70 32.83 -30.53
C SER A 669 19.49 33.53 -29.42
N ASN A 670 19.61 34.86 -29.50
CA ASN A 670 20.17 35.75 -28.47
C ASN A 670 19.12 36.32 -27.49
N GLY A 671 17.82 36.09 -27.71
CA GLY A 671 16.72 36.66 -26.92
C GLY A 671 16.14 37.98 -27.45
N ASP A 672 16.55 38.47 -28.64
CA ASP A 672 15.84 39.56 -29.33
C ASP A 672 14.44 39.03 -29.73
N CYS A 673 13.41 39.68 -29.19
CA CYS A 673 11.99 39.33 -29.38
C CYS A 673 11.22 40.58 -29.80
N ARG A 674 10.40 40.45 -30.84
CA ARG A 674 9.59 41.54 -31.38
C ARG A 674 8.23 41.01 -31.80
N VAL A 675 7.18 41.77 -31.50
CA VAL A 675 5.77 41.40 -31.68
C VAL A 675 5.08 42.47 -32.54
N SER A 676 4.20 42.07 -33.45
CA SER A 676 3.63 42.95 -34.49
C SER A 676 2.19 42.59 -34.86
N SER A 677 1.39 43.60 -35.23
CA SER A 677 0.06 43.40 -35.81
C SER A 677 0.06 43.12 -37.32
N LEU A 678 1.22 43.08 -37.97
CA LEU A 678 1.35 42.71 -39.40
C LEU A 678 0.81 41.29 -39.65
N LEU A 679 0.02 41.13 -40.70
CA LEU A 679 -0.51 39.84 -41.15
C LEU A 679 0.55 39.02 -41.90
N THR A 680 0.32 37.71 -42.06
CA THR A 680 1.20 36.82 -42.83
C THR A 680 1.42 37.33 -44.27
N VAL A 681 0.45 38.03 -44.86
CA VAL A 681 0.56 38.62 -46.20
C VAL A 681 1.44 39.88 -46.26
N ASP A 682 1.51 40.68 -45.21
CA ASP A 682 2.30 41.91 -45.20
C ASP A 682 3.80 41.62 -45.16
N LEU A 683 4.19 40.46 -44.63
CA LEU A 683 5.57 39.99 -44.55
C LEU A 683 6.21 39.67 -45.91
N TYR A 684 5.45 39.64 -47.01
CA TYR A 684 6.02 39.61 -48.36
C TYR A 684 6.64 40.96 -48.76
N ASN A 685 6.26 42.07 -48.11
CA ASN A 685 6.86 43.37 -48.32
C ASN A 685 8.11 43.55 -47.44
N THR A 686 9.28 43.69 -48.08
CA THR A 686 10.58 43.81 -47.40
C THR A 686 10.77 45.13 -46.65
N SER A 687 9.87 46.11 -46.75
CA SER A 687 9.94 47.31 -45.90
C SER A 687 9.80 47.01 -44.41
N HIS A 688 9.08 45.95 -44.03
CA HIS A 688 8.79 45.60 -42.63
C HIS A 688 9.85 44.70 -41.96
N ILE A 689 10.82 44.17 -42.73
CA ILE A 689 11.68 43.06 -42.29
C ILE A 689 13.17 43.39 -42.47
N GLU A 690 14.02 42.92 -41.56
CA GLU A 690 15.48 42.96 -41.66
C GLU A 690 16.09 41.55 -41.54
N GLN A 691 17.23 41.31 -42.20
CA GLN A 691 17.87 39.99 -42.21
C GLN A 691 18.75 39.79 -40.97
N ASP A 692 18.56 38.66 -40.29
CA ASP A 692 19.35 38.21 -39.15
C ASP A 692 19.32 36.68 -39.04
N LYS A 693 20.45 36.04 -39.30
CA LYS A 693 20.64 34.57 -39.29
C LYS A 693 20.49 33.93 -37.91
N SER A 694 20.29 34.72 -36.86
CA SER A 694 19.95 34.20 -35.53
C SER A 694 18.44 34.04 -35.32
N CYS A 695 17.60 34.45 -36.28
CA CYS A 695 16.18 34.72 -36.08
C CYS A 695 15.23 33.97 -37.04
N SER A 696 13.94 33.98 -36.69
CA SER A 696 12.85 33.58 -37.58
C SER A 696 11.55 34.30 -37.22
N ILE A 697 10.69 34.52 -38.22
CA ILE A 697 9.37 35.18 -38.08
C ILE A 697 8.27 34.11 -38.12
N HIS A 698 7.27 34.27 -37.26
CA HIS A 698 6.15 33.36 -37.03
C HIS A 698 4.84 34.15 -36.96
N ALA A 699 3.72 33.56 -37.37
CA ALA A 699 2.39 34.06 -36.98
C ALA A 699 1.83 33.30 -35.77
N LEU A 700 0.95 33.96 -35.02
CA LEU A 700 -0.05 33.25 -34.22
C LEU A 700 -1.03 32.59 -35.18
N ASN A 701 -1.39 31.33 -34.92
CA ASN A 701 -2.42 30.69 -35.72
C ASN A 701 -3.81 31.06 -35.17
N ALA A 702 -4.37 32.15 -35.69
CA ALA A 702 -5.65 32.73 -35.25
C ALA A 702 -6.86 31.78 -35.32
N ILE A 703 -6.81 30.67 -36.08
CA ILE A 703 -7.92 29.70 -36.13
C ILE A 703 -8.24 29.11 -34.74
N ASN A 704 -7.25 29.04 -33.85
CA ASN A 704 -7.37 28.45 -32.51
C ASN A 704 -8.24 29.27 -31.55
N ASP A 705 -8.47 30.55 -31.89
CA ASP A 705 -9.32 31.51 -31.16
C ASP A 705 -10.80 31.40 -31.55
N TYR A 706 -11.13 30.50 -32.48
CA TYR A 706 -12.48 30.20 -32.92
C TYR A 706 -12.83 28.72 -32.66
N LEU A 707 -14.13 28.42 -32.66
CA LEU A 707 -14.68 27.06 -32.64
C LEU A 707 -15.45 26.82 -33.93
N GLU A 708 -15.20 25.67 -34.55
CA GLU A 708 -15.89 25.25 -35.77
C GLU A 708 -17.28 24.68 -35.45
N VAL A 709 -18.29 25.17 -36.16
CA VAL A 709 -19.61 24.56 -36.28
C VAL A 709 -19.72 24.05 -37.72
N PRO A 710 -19.49 22.75 -37.95
CA PRO A 710 -19.53 22.18 -39.29
C PRO A 710 -20.97 22.04 -39.80
N ALA A 711 -21.09 21.92 -41.12
CA ALA A 711 -22.34 21.80 -41.86
C ALA A 711 -23.32 22.99 -41.64
N ARG A 712 -22.79 24.22 -41.60
CA ARG A 712 -23.54 25.47 -41.37
C ARG A 712 -23.00 26.62 -42.23
N LYS A 713 -23.88 27.54 -42.60
CA LYS A 713 -23.55 28.87 -43.17
C LYS A 713 -24.44 29.97 -42.62
N PHE A 714 -24.08 31.23 -42.82
CA PHE A 714 -24.96 32.37 -42.53
C PHE A 714 -26.04 32.55 -43.61
N LYS A 715 -27.24 32.92 -43.19
CA LYS A 715 -28.33 33.35 -44.08
C LYS A 715 -28.05 34.71 -44.74
N THR A 716 -27.26 35.55 -44.06
CA THR A 716 -26.81 36.87 -44.53
C THR A 716 -25.35 37.08 -44.13
N GLN A 717 -24.48 37.31 -45.12
CA GLN A 717 -23.06 37.65 -44.90
C GLN A 717 -22.91 39.16 -44.63
N THR A 718 -21.89 39.54 -43.85
CA THR A 718 -21.52 40.94 -43.57
C THR A 718 -20.37 41.43 -44.46
N SER A 719 -19.55 40.53 -45.02
CA SER A 719 -18.54 40.85 -46.02
C SER A 719 -18.86 40.23 -47.39
N VAL A 720 -18.18 40.73 -48.43
CA VAL A 720 -18.04 40.00 -49.71
C VAL A 720 -17.19 38.75 -49.46
N ALA A 721 -17.47 37.66 -50.19
CA ALA A 721 -16.65 36.45 -50.17
C ALA A 721 -15.32 36.65 -50.89
N VAL A 722 -14.23 36.12 -50.33
CA VAL A 722 -12.87 36.20 -50.88
C VAL A 722 -12.17 34.85 -50.84
N ASP A 723 -11.37 34.53 -51.86
CA ASP A 723 -10.68 33.25 -51.95
C ASP A 723 -9.53 33.17 -50.92
N LYS A 724 -9.75 32.39 -49.85
CA LYS A 724 -8.86 32.18 -48.70
C LYS A 724 -9.15 30.82 -48.06
N ASP A 725 -8.10 30.12 -47.62
CA ASP A 725 -8.26 29.02 -46.68
C ASP A 725 -8.76 29.51 -45.30
N ALA A 726 -9.26 28.59 -44.46
CA ALA A 726 -9.83 28.92 -43.15
C ALA A 726 -8.83 29.60 -42.19
N TYR A 727 -7.53 29.26 -42.26
CA TYR A 727 -6.49 29.87 -41.44
C TYR A 727 -6.28 31.34 -41.84
N SER A 728 -6.14 31.60 -43.14
CA SER A 728 -6.09 32.93 -43.74
C SER A 728 -7.37 33.75 -43.54
N CYS A 729 -8.51 33.09 -43.37
CA CYS A 729 -9.79 33.70 -43.03
C CYS A 729 -9.84 34.12 -41.55
N ALA A 730 -9.35 33.27 -40.65
CA ALA A 730 -9.23 33.58 -39.22
C ALA A 730 -8.23 34.74 -38.96
N GLU A 731 -7.05 34.75 -39.59
CA GLU A 731 -6.13 35.90 -39.53
C GLU A 731 -6.84 37.20 -39.96
N TYR A 732 -7.61 37.15 -41.05
CA TYR A 732 -8.29 38.32 -41.60
C TYR A 732 -9.51 38.76 -40.76
N CYS A 733 -10.19 37.83 -40.08
CA CYS A 733 -11.26 38.12 -39.13
C CYS A 733 -10.70 38.71 -37.82
N HIS A 734 -9.63 38.13 -37.27
CA HIS A 734 -9.00 38.56 -36.00
C HIS A 734 -8.50 40.02 -36.10
N ALA A 735 -7.98 40.43 -37.26
CA ALA A 735 -7.54 41.79 -37.53
C ALA A 735 -8.66 42.76 -38.00
N SER A 736 -9.93 42.36 -37.94
CA SER A 736 -11.07 43.13 -38.46
C SER A 736 -12.10 43.41 -37.35
N LEU A 737 -12.20 44.68 -36.94
CA LEU A 737 -13.19 45.14 -35.95
C LEU A 737 -14.65 44.87 -36.35
N ASP A 738 -14.92 44.71 -37.64
CA ASP A 738 -16.24 44.38 -38.20
C ASP A 738 -16.54 42.87 -38.25
N CYS A 739 -15.60 42.00 -37.84
CA CYS A 739 -15.78 40.54 -37.87
C CYS A 739 -16.15 39.95 -36.50
N PHE A 740 -17.42 39.60 -36.32
CA PHE A 740 -17.89 38.90 -35.11
C PHE A 740 -17.74 37.38 -35.20
N SER A 741 -17.86 36.82 -36.40
CA SER A 741 -17.57 35.44 -36.75
C SER A 741 -17.49 35.30 -38.28
N PHE A 742 -16.94 34.20 -38.79
CA PHE A 742 -16.77 33.99 -40.23
C PHE A 742 -17.29 32.62 -40.67
N GLN A 743 -17.58 32.47 -41.96
CA GLN A 743 -17.84 31.19 -42.60
C GLN A 743 -16.76 30.87 -43.63
N TRP A 744 -16.55 29.58 -43.85
CA TRP A 744 -15.69 29.04 -44.88
C TRP A 744 -16.45 27.98 -45.67
N CYS A 745 -16.52 28.15 -47.00
CA CYS A 745 -17.18 27.23 -47.94
C CYS A 745 -16.30 27.14 -49.19
N ASP A 746 -15.89 25.95 -49.64
CA ASP A 746 -15.13 25.73 -50.88
C ASP A 746 -14.02 26.77 -51.16
N PHE A 747 -13.10 26.96 -50.20
CA PHE A 747 -12.00 27.93 -50.26
C PHE A 747 -12.43 29.42 -50.32
N GLN A 748 -13.70 29.73 -50.10
CA GLN A 748 -14.20 31.10 -49.97
C GLN A 748 -14.50 31.46 -48.52
N CYS A 749 -13.96 32.60 -48.10
CA CYS A 749 -14.07 33.20 -46.78
C CYS A 749 -15.03 34.38 -46.81
N SER A 750 -16.00 34.44 -45.90
CA SER A 750 -16.84 35.63 -45.68
C SER A 750 -17.22 35.81 -44.21
N PHE A 751 -17.36 37.05 -43.78
CA PHE A 751 -17.78 37.39 -42.42
C PHE A 751 -19.30 37.29 -42.26
N GLY A 752 -19.74 37.04 -41.04
CA GLY A 752 -21.15 37.05 -40.63
C GLY A 752 -21.40 37.99 -39.45
N GLY A 753 -22.62 37.92 -38.91
CA GLY A 753 -22.97 38.52 -37.62
C GLY A 753 -22.49 37.64 -36.46
N PHE A 754 -23.29 37.53 -35.40
CA PHE A 754 -23.08 36.52 -34.37
C PHE A 754 -23.57 35.15 -34.84
N TYR A 755 -22.88 34.06 -34.46
CA TYR A 755 -23.43 32.71 -34.64
C TYR A 755 -24.67 32.54 -33.77
N THR A 756 -25.82 32.30 -34.42
CA THR A 756 -26.99 31.69 -33.78
C THR A 756 -27.74 30.76 -34.74
N ASP A 757 -28.62 29.91 -34.21
CA ASP A 757 -29.49 29.05 -35.02
C ASP A 757 -30.49 29.86 -35.86
N ALA A 758 -30.89 31.05 -35.39
CA ALA A 758 -31.70 31.99 -36.16
C ALA A 758 -30.91 32.63 -37.32
N ALA A 759 -29.62 32.96 -37.11
CA ALA A 759 -28.75 33.60 -38.11
C ALA A 759 -28.15 32.63 -39.16
N THR A 760 -28.09 31.34 -38.85
CA THR A 760 -27.45 30.31 -39.70
C THR A 760 -28.45 29.30 -40.27
N GLU A 761 -28.08 28.58 -41.32
CA GLU A 761 -28.80 27.42 -41.85
C GLU A 761 -27.85 26.25 -42.11
N TYR A 762 -28.42 25.05 -42.23
CA TYR A 762 -27.67 23.83 -42.58
C TYR A 762 -27.20 23.90 -44.03
N ASP A 763 -25.93 23.61 -44.26
CA ASP A 763 -25.32 23.48 -45.57
C ASP A 763 -24.22 22.42 -45.49
N GLY A 764 -24.16 21.47 -46.43
CA GLY A 764 -23.24 20.33 -46.32
C GLY A 764 -21.77 20.63 -46.61
N GLU A 765 -21.47 21.77 -47.22
CA GLU A 765 -20.15 22.11 -47.78
C GLU A 765 -19.52 23.36 -47.09
N CYS A 766 -20.24 23.95 -46.13
CA CYS A 766 -19.80 25.10 -45.33
C CYS A 766 -19.57 24.76 -43.84
N SER A 767 -18.65 25.49 -43.22
CA SER A 767 -18.47 25.58 -41.76
C SER A 767 -18.52 27.05 -41.29
N VAL A 768 -19.07 27.28 -40.09
CA VAL A 768 -19.05 28.60 -39.41
C VAL A 768 -18.09 28.55 -38.22
N TYR A 769 -17.26 29.58 -38.07
CA TYR A 769 -16.25 29.70 -37.02
C TYR A 769 -16.57 30.90 -36.12
N HIS A 770 -16.90 30.64 -34.84
CA HIS A 770 -17.24 31.68 -33.86
C HIS A 770 -16.18 31.81 -32.76
N PRO A 771 -15.97 33.00 -32.16
CA PRO A 771 -14.99 33.20 -31.10
C PRO A 771 -15.09 32.21 -29.92
N LYS A 772 -13.93 31.78 -29.43
CA LYS A 772 -13.73 30.82 -28.36
C LYS A 772 -13.35 31.53 -27.07
N VAL A 773 -14.37 31.96 -26.32
CA VAL A 773 -14.21 32.95 -25.24
C VAL A 773 -14.92 32.57 -23.94
N SER A 774 -15.44 31.35 -23.84
CA SER A 774 -16.09 30.79 -22.65
C SER A 774 -15.20 30.81 -21.42
N GLU A 775 -13.90 30.55 -21.57
CA GLU A 775 -12.93 30.62 -20.48
C GLU A 775 -12.75 32.03 -19.88
N LYS A 776 -13.16 33.09 -20.56
CA LYS A 776 -13.17 34.46 -20.00
C LYS A 776 -14.26 34.66 -18.94
N TYR A 777 -15.20 33.71 -18.80
CA TYR A 777 -16.33 33.79 -17.87
C TYR A 777 -16.19 32.85 -16.65
N GLN A 778 -16.89 33.17 -15.57
CA GLN A 778 -16.95 32.38 -14.33
C GLN A 778 -18.39 32.24 -13.82
N LYS A 779 -18.76 31.05 -13.34
CA LYS A 779 -20.08 30.80 -12.72
C LYS A 779 -20.21 31.60 -11.42
N THR A 780 -21.27 32.41 -11.32
CA THR A 780 -21.52 33.31 -10.18
C THR A 780 -22.30 32.66 -9.04
N GLY A 781 -22.93 31.51 -9.30
CA GLY A 781 -23.69 30.71 -8.34
C GLY A 781 -24.85 29.99 -9.03
N ASN A 782 -25.83 29.51 -8.25
CA ASN A 782 -27.08 28.94 -8.77
C ASN A 782 -28.20 30.00 -8.90
N LYS A 783 -27.89 31.28 -8.66
CA LYS A 783 -28.81 32.40 -8.91
C LYS A 783 -28.65 32.90 -10.34
N ILE A 784 -29.76 33.25 -10.97
CA ILE A 784 -29.81 33.85 -12.29
C ILE A 784 -30.40 35.27 -12.22
N VAL A 785 -29.99 36.12 -13.17
CA VAL A 785 -30.42 37.51 -13.26
C VAL A 785 -31.72 37.58 -14.04
N SER A 786 -32.79 38.16 -13.47
CA SER A 786 -34.10 38.22 -14.14
C SER A 786 -34.18 39.25 -15.27
N ASP A 787 -33.33 40.26 -15.20
CA ASP A 787 -33.40 41.44 -16.06
C ASP A 787 -32.51 41.20 -17.31
N VAL A 788 -33.10 40.50 -18.28
CA VAL A 788 -32.47 39.97 -19.51
C VAL A 788 -32.59 40.95 -20.68
N LEU A 789 -31.51 41.06 -21.48
CA LEU A 789 -31.45 41.86 -22.71
C LEU A 789 -32.01 41.10 -23.93
N TYR A 790 -31.56 39.85 -24.10
CA TYR A 790 -31.84 39.01 -25.24
C TYR A 790 -31.80 37.54 -24.80
N THR A 791 -32.59 36.67 -25.44
CA THR A 791 -32.52 35.22 -25.22
C THR A 791 -32.47 34.50 -26.56
N GLU A 792 -31.52 33.59 -26.72
CA GLU A 792 -31.39 32.69 -27.86
C GLU A 792 -31.48 31.23 -27.40
N MET A 793 -32.00 30.38 -28.28
CA MET A 793 -32.23 28.96 -28.02
C MET A 793 -31.18 28.08 -28.71
N ASN A 794 -31.00 26.85 -28.20
CA ASN A 794 -30.19 25.80 -28.83
C ASN A 794 -28.69 26.12 -29.00
N LEU A 795 -28.17 27.15 -28.33
CA LEU A 795 -26.73 27.43 -28.26
C LEU A 795 -26.06 26.53 -27.21
N ASN A 796 -24.88 25.99 -27.51
CA ASN A 796 -24.04 25.42 -26.46
C ASN A 796 -23.44 26.53 -25.55
N PHE A 797 -22.71 26.14 -24.51
CA PHE A 797 -22.13 27.08 -23.54
C PHE A 797 -21.16 28.08 -24.20
N ASP A 798 -20.32 27.61 -25.12
CA ASP A 798 -19.30 28.39 -25.80
C ASP A 798 -19.87 29.37 -26.82
N GLN A 799 -20.92 28.95 -27.55
CA GLN A 799 -21.72 29.80 -28.42
C GLN A 799 -22.45 30.89 -27.63
N CYS A 800 -23.00 30.54 -26.45
CA CYS A 800 -23.63 31.52 -25.56
C CYS A 800 -22.62 32.54 -25.00
N ALA A 801 -21.42 32.10 -24.63
CA ALA A 801 -20.34 32.98 -24.21
C ALA A 801 -19.84 33.88 -25.36
N SER A 802 -19.67 33.32 -26.56
CA SER A 802 -19.31 34.06 -27.78
C SER A 802 -20.33 35.15 -28.10
N LEU A 803 -21.62 34.82 -28.01
CA LEU A 803 -22.71 35.76 -28.22
C LEU A 803 -22.65 36.91 -27.19
N CYS A 804 -22.49 36.61 -25.90
CA CYS A 804 -22.33 37.68 -24.89
C CYS A 804 -21.05 38.51 -25.11
N HIS A 805 -19.93 37.90 -25.51
CA HIS A 805 -18.66 38.61 -25.61
C HIS A 805 -18.65 39.70 -26.69
N GLY A 806 -19.33 39.46 -27.81
CA GLY A 806 -19.47 40.43 -28.89
C GLY A 806 -20.69 41.35 -28.79
N TRP A 807 -21.66 41.09 -27.90
CA TRP A 807 -22.93 41.82 -27.88
C TRP A 807 -22.79 43.25 -27.34
N SER A 808 -23.03 44.22 -28.22
CA SER A 808 -23.25 45.63 -27.92
C SER A 808 -24.37 46.17 -28.81
N ASP A 809 -25.35 46.86 -28.21
CA ASP A 809 -26.43 47.56 -28.94
C ASP A 809 -26.15 49.06 -29.17
N GLY A 810 -24.96 49.53 -28.78
CA GLY A 810 -24.50 50.92 -28.88
C GLY A 810 -24.43 51.64 -27.53
N ASP A 811 -25.40 51.41 -26.64
CA ASP A 811 -25.47 52.03 -25.30
C ASP A 811 -25.20 51.00 -24.17
N THR A 812 -25.46 49.71 -24.40
CA THR A 812 -25.35 48.62 -23.41
C THR A 812 -24.72 47.33 -23.95
N GLY A 813 -23.51 47.02 -23.48
CA GLY A 813 -22.85 45.72 -23.70
C GLY A 813 -23.28 44.63 -22.70
N CYS A 814 -23.24 43.36 -23.13
CA CYS A 814 -23.46 42.21 -22.25
C CYS A 814 -22.32 42.07 -21.20
N LYS A 815 -22.69 41.84 -19.93
CA LYS A 815 -21.72 41.68 -18.81
C LYS A 815 -21.73 40.30 -18.17
N SER A 816 -22.85 39.60 -18.33
CA SER A 816 -23.03 38.21 -17.92
C SER A 816 -24.14 37.56 -18.74
N PHE A 817 -24.21 36.24 -18.72
CA PHE A 817 -25.34 35.50 -19.29
C PHE A 817 -25.85 34.45 -18.31
N ASN A 818 -27.15 34.14 -18.38
CA ASN A 818 -27.71 32.95 -17.77
C ASN A 818 -27.70 31.83 -18.82
N TYR A 819 -27.24 30.64 -18.45
CA TYR A 819 -27.27 29.45 -19.29
C TYR A 819 -28.10 28.37 -18.60
N CYS A 820 -29.08 27.83 -19.31
CA CYS A 820 -29.93 26.73 -18.85
C CYS A 820 -29.82 25.55 -19.83
N PRO A 821 -29.10 24.47 -19.49
CA PRO A 821 -29.17 23.23 -20.26
C PRO A 821 -30.51 22.53 -20.01
N LYS A 822 -31.18 22.04 -21.07
CA LYS A 822 -32.36 21.16 -20.97
C LYS A 822 -32.05 19.75 -21.45
N SER A 823 -31.20 19.61 -22.46
CA SER A 823 -30.69 18.34 -22.96
C SER A 823 -29.29 18.54 -23.56
N ARG A 824 -28.79 17.57 -24.35
CA ARG A 824 -27.57 17.75 -25.17
C ARG A 824 -27.76 18.70 -26.36
N THR A 825 -29.00 18.99 -26.76
CA THR A 825 -29.33 19.79 -27.96
C THR A 825 -30.29 20.95 -27.68
N GLU A 826 -31.01 20.92 -26.56
CA GLU A 826 -31.87 22.02 -26.12
C GLU A 826 -31.27 22.77 -24.94
N SER A 827 -31.27 24.09 -25.06
CA SER A 827 -30.72 25.03 -24.08
C SER A 827 -31.37 26.41 -24.26
N SER A 828 -31.25 27.28 -23.26
CA SER A 828 -31.52 28.71 -23.41
C SER A 828 -30.36 29.55 -22.89
N CYS A 829 -29.91 30.48 -23.72
CA CYS A 829 -28.87 31.46 -23.46
C CYS A 829 -29.49 32.85 -23.30
N SER A 830 -29.44 33.44 -22.11
CA SER A 830 -30.04 34.76 -21.84
C SER A 830 -28.97 35.79 -21.46
N LEU A 831 -28.76 36.80 -22.31
CA LEU A 831 -27.77 37.87 -22.14
C LEU A 831 -28.24 38.91 -21.12
N THR A 832 -27.32 39.49 -20.34
CA THR A 832 -27.68 40.41 -19.23
C THR A 832 -26.69 41.58 -19.10
N GLN A 833 -27.21 42.78 -18.80
CA GLN A 833 -26.43 44.01 -18.56
C GLN A 833 -25.88 44.13 -17.13
N PHE A 834 -26.26 43.20 -16.23
CA PHE A 834 -25.88 43.18 -14.81
C PHE A 834 -25.43 41.78 -14.40
N SER A 835 -24.30 41.69 -13.69
CA SER A 835 -23.94 40.49 -12.92
C SER A 835 -24.82 40.38 -11.67
N VAL A 836 -24.99 39.14 -11.17
CA VAL A 836 -25.53 38.79 -9.83
C VAL A 836 -24.91 39.63 -8.69
N LYS A 837 -23.67 40.13 -8.86
CA LYS A 837 -22.94 40.93 -7.88
C LYS A 837 -23.20 42.45 -7.97
N SER A 838 -23.95 42.93 -8.96
CA SER A 838 -24.19 44.37 -9.16
C SER A 838 -25.24 44.90 -8.16
N SER A 839 -25.05 46.11 -7.64
CA SER A 839 -25.75 46.60 -6.44
C SER A 839 -27.24 46.95 -6.60
N ASN A 840 -27.87 46.60 -7.73
CA ASN A 840 -29.31 46.75 -7.98
C ASN A 840 -29.92 45.55 -8.75
N THR A 841 -29.16 44.45 -8.92
CA THR A 841 -29.59 43.32 -9.77
C THR A 841 -30.71 42.51 -9.12
N LYS A 842 -31.82 42.35 -9.83
CA LYS A 842 -32.84 41.34 -9.46
C LYS A 842 -32.35 39.95 -9.80
N THR A 843 -32.41 39.04 -8.83
CA THR A 843 -31.97 37.65 -8.98
C THR A 843 -33.02 36.68 -8.46
N ILE A 844 -33.16 35.55 -9.14
CA ILE A 844 -34.01 34.41 -8.74
C ILE A 844 -33.17 33.14 -8.65
N GLU A 845 -33.65 32.13 -7.93
CA GLU A 845 -33.02 30.80 -7.94
C GLU A 845 -33.17 30.17 -9.33
N GLY A 846 -32.08 29.63 -9.89
CA GLY A 846 -32.04 29.15 -11.27
C GLY A 846 -32.43 27.70 -11.47
N GLY A 847 -32.51 26.89 -10.41
CA GLY A 847 -32.63 25.43 -10.55
C GLY A 847 -31.39 24.87 -11.26
N ASP A 848 -31.60 24.26 -12.43
CA ASP A 848 -30.53 23.76 -13.32
C ASP A 848 -29.83 24.88 -14.11
N CYS A 849 -30.41 26.09 -14.17
CA CYS A 849 -29.77 27.25 -14.78
C CYS A 849 -28.61 27.79 -13.92
N SER A 850 -27.66 28.50 -14.55
CA SER A 850 -26.58 29.20 -13.85
C SER A 850 -26.19 30.50 -14.55
N ASN A 851 -25.77 31.51 -13.80
CA ASN A 851 -25.27 32.77 -14.34
C ASN A 851 -23.72 32.76 -14.42
N TYR A 852 -23.20 33.40 -15.47
CA TYR A 852 -21.78 33.46 -15.80
C TYR A 852 -21.37 34.90 -16.10
N GLU A 853 -20.39 35.44 -15.37
CA GLU A 853 -19.88 36.81 -15.54
C GLU A 853 -18.43 36.80 -16.07
N LEU A 854 -17.99 37.89 -16.69
CA LEU A 854 -16.58 38.08 -17.05
C LEU A 854 -15.66 38.04 -15.81
N LYS A 855 -14.55 37.32 -15.91
CA LYS A 855 -13.48 37.31 -14.91
C LYS A 855 -12.83 38.70 -14.86
N VAL A 856 -12.92 39.38 -13.72
CA VAL A 856 -12.25 40.67 -13.50
C VAL A 856 -10.80 40.43 -13.09
N GLU A 857 -9.87 40.60 -14.02
CA GLU A 857 -8.45 40.71 -13.66
C GLU A 857 -8.19 42.01 -12.89
N SER A 858 -7.34 41.95 -11.86
CA SER A 858 -7.00 43.09 -11.01
C SER A 858 -5.79 43.89 -11.55
N THR A 859 -5.71 44.07 -12.87
CA THR A 859 -4.69 44.89 -13.53
C THR A 859 -4.97 46.39 -13.30
N GLY A 860 -4.12 47.03 -12.50
CA GLY A 860 -4.36 48.37 -11.95
C GLY A 860 -4.21 49.55 -12.92
N LYS A 861 -5.06 49.68 -13.94
CA LYS A 861 -5.15 50.88 -14.81
C LYS A 861 -6.60 51.36 -15.01
N LYS A 862 -6.99 52.44 -14.32
CA LYS A 862 -8.24 53.15 -14.60
C LYS A 862 -8.15 53.89 -15.94
N ARG A 863 -8.98 53.54 -16.93
CA ARG A 863 -9.42 54.53 -17.92
C ARG A 863 -10.19 55.64 -17.20
N LYS A 864 -9.98 56.89 -17.62
CA LYS A 864 -10.72 58.05 -17.11
C LYS A 864 -11.96 58.26 -17.96
N GLU A 865 -13.11 58.33 -17.30
CA GLU A 865 -14.23 59.15 -17.79
C GLU A 865 -14.67 60.10 -16.67
N SER A 866 -15.17 61.25 -17.07
CA SER A 866 -15.55 62.35 -16.17
C SER A 866 -17.07 62.35 -15.96
N SER A 867 -17.53 62.56 -14.72
CA SER A 867 -18.01 63.90 -14.36
C SER A 867 -18.05 64.14 -12.83
N SER A 868 -18.21 65.41 -12.46
CA SER A 868 -18.33 65.95 -11.10
C SER A 868 -19.67 65.54 -10.44
N ILE A 869 -19.88 65.63 -9.11
CA ILE A 869 -19.77 66.80 -8.22
C ILE A 869 -19.36 66.40 -6.77
N ALA A 870 -18.91 67.42 -6.00
CA ALA A 870 -18.57 67.48 -4.57
C ALA A 870 -19.53 66.71 -3.62
N GLN A 871 -19.18 66.35 -2.37
CA GLN A 871 -18.42 67.08 -1.34
C GLN A 871 -17.42 66.20 -0.56
N GLY A 872 -16.71 66.74 0.45
CA GLY A 872 -15.64 65.99 1.14
C GLY A 872 -15.29 66.49 2.56
N THR A 873 -14.13 66.01 3.07
CA THR A 873 -13.61 66.14 4.45
C THR A 873 -14.39 65.35 5.51
N SER A 874 -13.80 64.88 6.63
CA SER A 874 -12.43 65.03 7.17
C SER A 874 -11.90 63.69 7.71
N GLY A 875 -10.62 63.60 8.09
CA GLY A 875 -9.96 62.34 8.44
C GLY A 875 -9.80 62.06 9.95
N SER A 876 -10.14 60.84 10.39
CA SER A 876 -9.86 60.33 11.74
C SER A 876 -9.60 58.81 11.81
N GLY A 877 -9.29 58.16 10.69
CA GLY A 877 -9.21 56.69 10.58
C GLY A 877 -8.06 55.98 11.33
N ALA A 878 -7.10 56.72 11.89
CA ALA A 878 -5.89 56.12 12.49
C ALA A 878 -6.06 55.58 13.92
N PHE A 879 -7.13 55.94 14.64
CA PHE A 879 -7.29 55.58 16.06
C PHE A 879 -8.06 54.27 16.32
N GLY A 880 -8.79 53.74 15.33
CA GLY A 880 -9.63 52.55 15.52
C GLY A 880 -8.86 51.23 15.71
N ILE A 881 -7.70 51.09 15.07
CA ILE A 881 -6.95 49.82 15.02
C ILE A 881 -6.23 49.54 16.35
N ILE A 882 -5.68 50.57 17.01
CA ILE A 882 -4.89 50.42 18.25
C ILE A 882 -5.78 49.97 19.44
N MET A 883 -7.01 50.48 19.52
CA MET A 883 -7.96 50.06 20.57
C MET A 883 -8.44 48.61 20.41
N LEU A 884 -8.54 48.10 19.17
CA LEU A 884 -9.03 46.74 18.92
C LEU A 884 -8.07 45.68 19.50
N PHE A 885 -6.76 45.86 19.32
CA PHE A 885 -5.75 44.94 19.84
C PHE A 885 -5.63 44.96 21.37
N LEU A 886 -5.86 46.11 22.02
CA LEU A 886 -5.84 46.20 23.49
C LEU A 886 -7.00 45.42 24.13
N PHE A 887 -8.21 45.46 23.55
CA PHE A 887 -9.34 44.69 24.06
C PHE A 887 -9.19 43.18 23.85
N VAL A 888 -8.70 42.73 22.69
CA VAL A 888 -8.47 41.29 22.43
C VAL A 888 -7.35 40.74 23.33
N GLY A 889 -6.27 41.51 23.54
CA GLY A 889 -5.19 41.13 24.45
C GLY A 889 -5.65 41.00 25.92
N ALA A 890 -6.49 41.92 26.39
CA ALA A 890 -7.02 41.89 27.75
C ALA A 890 -7.95 40.68 28.01
N LEU A 891 -8.79 40.32 27.04
CA LEU A 891 -9.72 39.19 27.17
C LEU A 891 -9.01 37.82 27.19
N LEU A 892 -7.96 37.65 26.39
CA LEU A 892 -7.18 36.41 26.38
C LEU A 892 -6.27 36.26 27.61
N GLY A 893 -5.86 37.37 28.24
CA GLY A 893 -5.00 37.36 29.42
C GLY A 893 -5.65 36.83 30.71
N PHE A 894 -6.99 36.86 30.83
CA PHE A 894 -7.70 36.49 32.06
C PHE A 894 -8.39 35.12 32.06
N ALA A 895 -8.57 34.48 30.89
CA ALA A 895 -9.25 33.19 30.80
C ALA A 895 -8.37 31.97 31.18
N ALA A 896 -7.04 32.13 31.13
CA ALA A 896 -6.08 31.02 31.28
C ALA A 896 -6.09 30.26 32.63
N PRO A 897 -6.33 30.87 33.82
CA PRO A 897 -6.13 30.17 35.10
C PRO A 897 -7.27 29.23 35.54
N PHE A 898 -8.51 29.40 35.04
CA PHE A 898 -9.70 28.75 35.60
C PHE A 898 -10.11 27.43 34.94
N GLY A 899 -9.42 27.01 33.87
CA GLY A 899 -9.76 25.79 33.12
C GLY A 899 -9.35 24.46 33.75
N TYR A 900 -8.62 24.44 34.87
CA TYR A 900 -7.97 23.23 35.38
C TYR A 900 -8.80 22.37 36.36
N THR A 901 -10.02 22.79 36.76
CA THR A 901 -10.76 22.11 37.85
C THR A 901 -12.26 21.91 37.64
N LYS A 902 -12.67 20.94 36.79
CA LYS A 902 -13.84 20.03 37.02
C LYS A 902 -14.07 19.02 35.87
N VAL A 903 -14.95 18.03 36.15
CA VAL A 903 -15.53 17.02 35.23
C VAL A 903 -14.49 16.18 34.44
N LYS A 904 -13.74 15.28 35.07
CA LYS A 904 -14.15 13.91 35.47
C LYS A 904 -15.56 13.70 36.05
N GLN A 905 -16.53 13.36 35.18
CA GLN A 905 -17.74 12.51 35.43
C GLN A 905 -18.53 12.41 34.11
N MET A 906 -18.55 11.27 33.42
CA MET A 906 -19.44 10.09 33.57
C MET A 906 -20.87 10.23 33.00
N ARG A 907 -21.07 9.53 31.87
CA ARG A 907 -22.23 8.68 31.48
C ARG A 907 -23.56 9.29 30.96
N ASN A 908 -24.00 8.64 29.88
CA ASN A 908 -25.38 8.28 29.51
C ASN A 908 -26.36 9.36 28.99
N ALA A 909 -26.32 9.54 27.66
CA ALA A 909 -27.34 9.07 26.70
C ALA A 909 -28.85 9.36 26.87
N SER A 910 -29.48 9.58 25.71
CA SER A 910 -30.92 9.47 25.36
C SER A 910 -31.93 10.46 25.97
N THR A 911 -32.49 11.30 25.10
CA THR A 911 -33.91 11.21 24.68
C THR A 911 -34.08 11.81 23.29
N ALA A 912 -35.17 11.50 22.58
CA ALA A 912 -35.40 11.85 21.18
C ALA A 912 -36.78 12.48 20.96
N ASN A 913 -36.96 13.11 19.79
CA ASN A 913 -38.22 13.42 19.08
C ASN A 913 -37.83 14.21 17.80
N GLU A 914 -38.47 14.09 16.62
CA GLU A 914 -39.71 13.41 16.22
C GLU A 914 -39.49 12.46 15.00
N SER A 915 -40.57 11.91 14.42
CA SER A 915 -40.55 10.76 13.48
C SER A 915 -41.44 10.93 12.25
N PHE A 916 -41.12 10.30 11.09
CA PHE A 916 -42.11 9.84 10.08
C PHE A 916 -41.54 8.77 9.10
N THR A 917 -42.42 8.06 8.36
CA THR A 917 -42.11 6.86 7.52
C THR A 917 -43.15 6.65 6.38
N TRP A 918 -42.91 5.96 5.24
CA TRP A 918 -41.67 5.34 4.72
C TRP A 918 -41.29 5.90 3.31
N THR A 919 -41.57 5.41 2.08
CA THR A 919 -42.10 4.15 1.48
C THR A 919 -41.71 4.12 -0.03
N ARG A 920 -41.72 2.97 -0.75
CA ARG A 920 -41.38 2.86 -2.20
C ARG A 920 -42.20 1.78 -2.95
N GLN A 921 -42.63 2.07 -4.19
CA GLN A 921 -43.02 1.14 -5.27
C GLN A 921 -42.91 1.88 -6.63
N VAL A 922 -42.37 1.41 -7.78
CA VAL A 922 -42.18 0.06 -8.40
C VAL A 922 -43.53 -0.54 -8.84
N ASN A 923 -43.81 -0.88 -10.12
CA ASN A 923 -43.12 -0.75 -11.43
C ASN A 923 -44.19 -0.91 -12.54
N GLU A 924 -43.92 -0.51 -13.79
CA GLU A 924 -44.04 -1.35 -15.03
C GLU A 924 -43.73 -0.54 -16.30
N GLY A 925 -43.37 -1.20 -17.40
CA GLY A 925 -42.95 -0.52 -18.64
C GLY A 925 -42.13 -1.33 -19.67
N THR A 926 -42.17 -2.67 -19.65
CA THR A 926 -41.67 -3.49 -20.76
C THR A 926 -42.78 -3.76 -21.76
N GLU A 927 -42.63 -3.31 -23.00
CA GLU A 927 -43.34 -3.86 -24.15
C GLU A 927 -42.33 -4.43 -25.17
N ASN A 928 -42.80 -5.38 -25.96
CA ASN A 928 -41.98 -6.29 -26.77
C ASN A 928 -41.71 -5.73 -28.18
N ILE A 929 -40.87 -6.41 -28.96
CA ILE A 929 -41.34 -7.19 -30.12
C ILE A 929 -40.23 -8.13 -30.62
N ASN A 930 -40.61 -9.41 -30.80
CA ASN A 930 -39.88 -10.53 -31.42
C ASN A 930 -38.52 -10.93 -30.81
#